data_AF-A0A644ZHB1-F1
#
_entry.id   AF-A0A644ZHB1-F1
#
_cell.length_a   1.000
_cell.length_b   1.000
_cell.length_c   1.000
_cell.angle_alpha   90.00
_cell.angle_beta   90.00
_cell.angle_gamma   90.00
#
_symmetry.space_group_name_H-M   'P 1'
#
loop_
_entity.id
_entity.type
_entity.pdbx_description
1 polymer ?
#
loop_
_entity_poly.entity_id
_entity_poly.type
_entity_poly.pdbx_seq_one_letter_code
_entity_poly.pdbx_strand_id
1 'polypeptide(L)'
;MLDYYTEKIRHIESVIIDIEKEKITSIQELRTIFLFKVQTKIPGITDIYIKNQKIAIAQFLEDEYFVKLLEDKDSNIIFYRNGSGTYTSSITFSSIINDAESSSYEQRENLVLYKNNNHISYLKDEIAKLKKKKKDIELKSLQEIFLEIDIEPYLGSFSNNQMMRALLINGYINEDYEDYISLFHEGNITRADETFKRKIKSGKASTFDYQLSERIGNLIREIPDKYFKREVILNFSLLDFLSENFDQYKIKYSDIISILSNEKDSSIKFIEEYIGRGKNLQLFVNSICKSWNNWWYYISEYEDPFAYDDEKLKKYLKLIIECADEEDILRMNRDNKLSKFVSILPDFTYLIDNYYEHKTRSLIKKLNVKFKKLAPPDETTKSLFDYIYKNNFYEINDGNVSMILLLYNDRINKRTLVESNYSSILDSECKSLIDYVNNNISDYINGIFLRLESNTKENEESVIKLLNNNALNISTKTIIILRQEVLISDISGIQNHEVKQMLFNNNKIVATWNNVYLYYEALEDGSSLDEVLLNYLNQEGNSTLLSKQAIMAELKGQSEEVIKSFSISIISSNKLQYNNYIKLLKSTPYKWNSLNFEHLSEDKVKWMVDTGFLTLSVSNFNKLKKHFQKEHIKLIEKQPNKLLSIFNELGLDEDDVLSLLKSGTVTDSKKIEIIEKIDDNFLIGNKDIAKLTCEILAISNNSVPLNFDVIESLFNSSSTKEYKIKVLNKQIEELTDSQLQNLIEQLGWNYQKLFKKQNKPTFGDTKYNRLLFDNLKKRRLIKRYQEYKDNQLKVFANY
;
A
#
# COMPACT_ATOMS: atom_id res chain seq x y z
N MET A 1 68.44 11.07 15.81
CA MET A 1 67.44 10.44 14.90
C MET A 1 66.00 10.71 15.33
N LEU A 2 65.60 10.45 16.58
CA LEU A 2 64.21 10.60 17.03
C LEU A 2 63.66 12.05 16.93
N ASP A 3 64.51 13.05 17.17
CA ASP A 3 64.10 14.47 17.08
C ASP A 3 63.72 14.87 15.65
N TYR A 4 64.48 14.41 14.65
CA TYR A 4 64.19 14.65 13.23
C TYR A 4 62.77 14.18 12.85
N TYR A 5 62.40 12.96 13.24
CA TYR A 5 61.07 12.42 12.97
C TYR A 5 59.97 13.17 13.74
N THR A 6 60.28 13.63 14.96
CA THR A 6 59.33 14.38 15.80
C THR A 6 59.03 15.75 15.19
N GLU A 7 60.05 16.48 14.73
CA GLU A 7 59.86 17.75 14.02
C GLU A 7 59.08 17.57 12.71
N LYS A 8 59.38 16.52 11.93
CA LYS A 8 58.67 16.24 10.68
C LYS A 8 57.19 15.93 10.90
N ILE A 9 56.85 15.18 11.95
CA ILE A 9 55.45 14.90 12.33
C ILE A 9 54.74 16.21 12.71
N ARG A 10 55.34 17.05 13.58
CA ARG A 10 54.74 18.34 13.96
C ARG A 10 54.48 19.25 12.76
N HIS A 11 55.41 19.27 11.80
CA HIS A 11 55.24 20.04 10.58
C HIS A 11 54.03 19.57 9.76
N ILE A 12 53.88 18.26 9.54
CA ILE A 12 52.74 17.70 8.80
C ILE A 12 51.42 17.93 9.55
N GLU A 13 51.41 17.78 10.87
CA GLU A 13 50.23 18.08 11.70
C GLU A 13 49.80 19.54 11.57
N SER A 14 50.75 20.49 11.53
CA SER A 14 50.46 21.90 11.25
C SER A 14 49.82 22.11 9.88
N VAL A 15 50.31 21.43 8.84
CA VAL A 15 49.73 21.53 7.48
C VAL A 15 48.30 21.00 7.44
N ILE A 16 48.00 19.89 8.12
CA ILE A 16 46.63 19.36 8.22
C ILE A 16 45.71 20.39 8.89
N ILE A 17 46.15 20.99 9.99
CA ILE A 17 45.39 22.03 10.70
C ILE A 17 45.07 23.21 9.77
N ASP A 18 46.03 23.64 8.95
CA ASP A 18 45.83 24.75 8.02
C ASP A 18 44.82 24.40 6.90
N ILE A 19 44.84 23.17 6.37
CA ILE A 19 43.86 22.67 5.39
C ILE A 19 42.45 22.59 6.01
N GLU A 20 42.35 22.12 7.25
CA GLU A 20 41.07 22.00 7.96
C GLU A 20 40.47 23.37 8.30
N LYS A 21 41.30 24.35 8.66
CA LYS A 21 40.87 25.74 8.96
C LYS A 21 40.36 26.51 7.74
N GLU A 22 40.83 26.20 6.54
CA GLU A 22 40.36 26.88 5.32
C GLU A 22 38.89 26.53 5.06
N LYS A 23 37.98 27.49 5.18
CA LYS A 23 36.53 27.25 5.05
C LYS A 23 36.07 27.17 3.60
N ILE A 24 36.86 27.70 2.68
CA ILE A 24 36.53 27.73 1.26
C ILE A 24 36.73 26.35 0.64
N THR A 25 35.79 25.95 -0.21
CA THR A 25 35.74 24.58 -0.76
C THR A 25 36.02 24.54 -2.26
N SER A 26 35.90 25.67 -2.96
CA SER A 26 36.23 25.77 -4.38
C SER A 26 37.14 26.94 -4.71
N ILE A 27 37.92 26.80 -5.78
CA ILE A 27 38.77 27.88 -6.30
C ILE A 27 37.91 29.08 -6.76
N GLN A 28 36.72 28.82 -7.29
CA GLN A 28 35.78 29.89 -7.70
C GLN A 28 35.30 30.73 -6.51
N GLU A 29 34.98 30.11 -5.36
CA GLU A 29 34.68 30.82 -4.11
C GLU A 29 35.88 31.66 -3.64
N LEU A 30 37.09 31.09 -3.71
CA LEU A 30 38.31 31.81 -3.33
C LEU A 30 38.50 33.06 -4.21
N ARG A 31 38.40 32.92 -5.53
CA ARG A 31 38.51 34.03 -6.48
C ARG A 31 37.44 35.10 -6.25
N THR A 32 36.22 34.70 -5.91
CA THR A 32 35.13 35.63 -5.58
C THR A 32 35.52 36.57 -4.43
N ILE A 33 36.21 36.06 -3.39
CA ILE A 33 36.70 36.86 -2.27
C ILE A 33 37.72 37.90 -2.74
N PHE A 34 38.68 37.51 -3.58
CA PHE A 34 39.70 38.45 -4.07
C PHE A 34 39.12 39.45 -5.07
N LEU A 35 38.14 39.07 -5.89
CA LEU A 35 37.41 40.00 -6.75
C LEU A 35 36.56 40.99 -5.95
N PHE A 36 35.95 40.55 -4.85
CA PHE A 36 35.27 41.45 -3.91
C PHE A 36 36.24 42.46 -3.30
N LYS A 37 37.47 42.04 -2.91
CA LYS A 37 38.52 42.96 -2.46
C LYS A 37 38.93 43.98 -3.54
N VAL A 38 38.97 43.57 -4.80
CA VAL A 38 39.18 44.52 -5.93
C VAL A 38 38.08 45.57 -5.96
N GLN A 39 36.81 45.14 -5.85
CA GLN A 39 35.66 46.06 -5.85
C GLN A 39 35.64 47.00 -4.64
N THR A 40 36.11 46.58 -3.46
CA THR A 40 36.16 47.45 -2.28
C THR A 40 37.24 48.52 -2.40
N LYS A 41 38.41 48.18 -2.96
CA LYS A 41 39.51 49.14 -3.20
C LYS A 41 39.25 50.05 -4.39
N ILE A 42 38.49 49.58 -5.38
CA ILE A 42 38.09 50.35 -6.58
C ILE A 42 36.55 50.29 -6.72
N PRO A 43 35.78 51.13 -5.99
CA PRO A 43 34.32 51.05 -6.04
C PRO A 43 33.73 51.24 -7.45
N GLY A 44 32.61 50.61 -7.78
CA GLY A 44 31.90 50.84 -9.05
C GLY A 44 32.64 50.39 -10.32
N ILE A 45 33.73 49.64 -10.18
CA ILE A 45 34.43 49.01 -11.30
C ILE A 45 33.53 48.00 -12.02
N THR A 46 33.49 48.05 -13.35
CA THR A 46 32.72 47.11 -14.18
C THR A 46 33.63 46.18 -14.98
N ASP A 47 34.73 46.72 -15.49
CA ASP A 47 35.66 46.01 -16.38
C ASP A 47 37.10 46.39 -16.06
N ILE A 48 38.03 45.45 -16.29
CA ILE A 48 39.47 45.64 -16.19
C ILE A 48 40.09 45.49 -17.58
N TYR A 49 41.06 46.34 -17.90
CA TYR A 49 41.87 46.23 -19.12
C TYR A 49 43.17 45.50 -18.82
N ILE A 50 43.38 44.37 -19.51
CA ILE A 50 44.63 43.61 -19.48
C ILE A 50 45.13 43.50 -20.92
N LYS A 51 46.37 43.93 -21.20
CA LYS A 51 47.00 43.84 -22.54
C LYS A 51 46.07 44.32 -23.69
N ASN A 52 45.41 45.48 -23.53
CA ASN A 52 44.42 46.09 -24.44
C ASN A 52 43.10 45.34 -24.63
N GLN A 53 42.82 44.27 -23.86
CA GLN A 53 41.53 43.60 -23.85
C GLN A 53 40.69 44.08 -22.67
N LYS A 54 39.43 44.47 -22.96
CA LYS A 54 38.42 44.79 -21.94
C LYS A 54 37.78 43.49 -21.44
N ILE A 55 37.89 43.19 -20.15
CA ILE A 55 37.35 41.98 -19.51
C ILE A 55 36.39 42.39 -18.41
N ALA A 56 35.17 41.85 -18.43
CA ALA A 56 34.17 42.15 -17.40
C ALA A 56 34.56 41.48 -16.08
N ILE A 57 34.29 42.13 -14.94
CA ILE A 57 34.71 41.60 -13.64
C ILE A 57 34.18 40.18 -13.36
N ALA A 58 32.95 39.90 -13.79
CA ALA A 58 32.34 38.59 -13.59
C ALA A 58 33.10 37.46 -14.31
N GLN A 59 33.82 37.75 -15.41
CA GLN A 59 34.55 36.75 -16.19
C GLN A 59 35.83 36.28 -15.48
N PHE A 60 36.34 37.02 -14.50
CA PHE A 60 37.53 36.59 -13.73
C PHE A 60 37.26 35.41 -12.78
N LEU A 61 36.05 34.87 -12.71
CA LEU A 61 35.82 33.59 -12.06
C LEU A 61 36.39 32.42 -12.90
N GLU A 62 36.52 32.60 -14.21
CA GLU A 62 37.08 31.61 -15.13
C GLU A 62 38.61 31.58 -15.07
N ASP A 63 39.19 30.38 -15.18
CA ASP A 63 40.65 30.15 -15.05
C ASP A 63 41.47 31.00 -16.03
N GLU A 64 41.05 31.06 -17.30
CA GLU A 64 41.78 31.77 -18.35
C GLU A 64 41.99 33.25 -18.01
N TYR A 65 40.94 33.93 -17.53
CA TYR A 65 40.99 35.37 -17.25
C TYR A 65 41.64 35.67 -15.91
N PHE A 66 41.42 34.82 -14.88
CA PHE A 66 42.07 35.02 -13.59
C PHE A 66 43.59 34.81 -13.67
N VAL A 67 44.06 33.85 -14.47
CA VAL A 67 45.50 33.64 -14.71
C VAL A 67 46.12 34.86 -15.39
N LYS A 68 45.46 35.44 -16.40
CA LYS A 68 45.93 36.69 -17.04
C LYS A 68 46.05 37.84 -16.03
N LEU A 69 45.16 37.92 -15.05
CA LEU A 69 45.21 38.90 -13.97
C LEU A 69 46.36 38.64 -12.99
N LEU A 70 46.68 37.37 -12.73
CA LEU A 70 47.85 36.98 -11.93
C LEU A 70 49.18 37.22 -12.67
N GLU A 71 49.23 37.03 -13.99
CA GLU A 71 50.42 37.31 -14.80
C GLU A 71 50.75 38.81 -14.85
N ASP A 72 49.73 39.67 -14.91
CA ASP A 72 49.87 41.13 -14.96
C ASP A 72 49.73 41.77 -13.57
N LYS A 73 49.96 41.00 -12.50
CA LYS A 73 49.60 41.38 -11.13
C LYS A 73 50.29 42.65 -10.62
N ASP A 74 51.48 42.95 -11.14
CA ASP A 74 52.30 44.09 -10.70
C ASP A 74 52.03 45.38 -11.49
N SER A 75 51.22 45.29 -12.54
CA SER A 75 50.74 46.45 -13.28
C SER A 75 49.62 47.16 -12.52
N ASN A 76 49.56 48.49 -12.65
CA ASN A 76 48.45 49.28 -12.14
C ASN A 76 47.15 48.86 -12.84
N ILE A 77 46.10 48.59 -12.06
CA ILE A 77 44.81 48.15 -12.61
C ILE A 77 44.22 49.29 -13.43
N ILE A 78 44.07 49.06 -14.74
CA ILE A 78 43.33 49.93 -15.66
C ILE A 78 41.89 49.46 -15.70
N PHE A 79 40.92 50.34 -15.45
CA PHE A 79 39.54 49.95 -15.24
C PHE A 79 38.51 50.91 -15.86
N TYR A 80 37.30 50.39 -16.05
CA TYR A 80 36.14 51.12 -16.54
C TYR A 80 35.08 51.28 -15.43
N ARG A 81 34.41 52.44 -15.36
CA ARG A 81 33.34 52.73 -14.38
C ARG A 81 32.14 53.37 -15.09
N ASN A 82 30.98 52.71 -15.01
CA ASN A 82 29.63 53.18 -15.42
C ASN A 82 29.58 54.38 -16.39
N GLY A 83 29.83 54.11 -17.68
CA GLY A 83 29.60 55.07 -18.78
C GLY A 83 30.59 56.24 -18.86
N SER A 84 31.62 56.27 -18.02
CA SER A 84 32.64 57.31 -17.99
C SER A 84 34.02 56.66 -18.13
N GLY A 85 34.71 56.97 -19.24
CA GLY A 85 36.16 56.83 -19.49
C GLY A 85 36.92 55.57 -19.06
N THR A 86 38.17 55.49 -19.49
CA THR A 86 39.14 54.52 -18.95
C THR A 86 39.98 55.22 -17.89
N TYR A 87 40.13 54.61 -16.72
CA TYR A 87 40.91 55.13 -15.60
C TYR A 87 42.06 54.19 -15.24
N THR A 88 43.15 54.75 -14.75
CA THR A 88 44.28 53.98 -14.20
C THR A 88 44.28 54.15 -12.69
N SER A 89 44.19 53.05 -11.93
CA SER A 89 44.29 53.08 -10.47
C SER A 89 45.76 53.17 -10.03
N SER A 90 46.00 53.58 -8.78
CA SER A 90 47.30 53.47 -8.11
C SER A 90 47.49 52.13 -7.40
N ILE A 91 46.62 51.15 -7.67
CA ILE A 91 46.56 49.85 -7.00
C ILE A 91 46.93 48.77 -8.02
N THR A 92 47.75 47.82 -7.59
CA THR A 92 48.10 46.64 -8.38
C THR A 92 47.33 45.42 -7.85
N PHE A 93 47.13 44.39 -8.67
CA PHE A 93 46.51 43.16 -8.18
C PHE A 93 47.40 42.46 -7.13
N SER A 94 48.72 42.59 -7.24
CA SER A 94 49.69 42.10 -6.26
C SER A 94 49.49 42.71 -4.87
N SER A 95 49.14 44.00 -4.79
CA SER A 95 48.80 44.66 -3.52
C SER A 95 47.51 44.12 -2.86
N ILE A 96 46.62 43.48 -3.64
CA ILE A 96 45.34 42.94 -3.17
C ILE A 96 45.50 41.48 -2.73
N ILE A 97 46.27 40.68 -3.48
CA ILE A 97 46.48 39.26 -3.16
C ILE A 97 47.52 39.04 -2.04
N ASN A 98 48.38 40.03 -1.79
CA ASN A 98 49.40 40.01 -0.73
C ASN A 98 49.04 40.94 0.45
N ASP A 99 47.78 41.36 0.58
CA ASP A 99 47.32 42.22 1.66
C ASP A 99 47.59 41.57 3.03
N ALA A 100 48.36 42.26 3.88
CA ALA A 100 49.01 41.73 5.08
C ALA A 100 48.02 41.24 6.17
N GLU A 101 46.74 41.59 6.05
CA GLU A 101 45.67 41.14 6.95
C GLU A 101 45.18 39.71 6.65
N SER A 102 45.66 39.04 5.59
CA SER A 102 45.23 37.68 5.22
C SER A 102 46.33 36.84 4.54
N SER A 103 46.23 35.51 4.62
CA SER A 103 47.09 34.57 3.86
C SER A 103 47.01 34.85 2.34
N SER A 104 48.14 34.67 1.64
CA SER A 104 48.22 34.99 0.20
C SER A 104 47.30 34.11 -0.64
N TYR A 105 46.88 34.59 -1.81
CA TYR A 105 46.07 33.81 -2.74
C TYR A 105 46.69 32.44 -3.04
N GLU A 106 48.00 32.40 -3.35
CA GLU A 106 48.72 31.16 -3.69
C GLU A 106 48.73 30.16 -2.52
N GLN A 107 48.85 30.62 -1.27
CA GLN A 107 48.78 29.73 -0.10
C GLN A 107 47.39 29.13 0.04
N ARG A 108 46.33 29.95 -0.06
CA ARG A 108 44.95 29.51 0.09
C ARG A 108 44.49 28.61 -1.06
N GLU A 109 44.94 28.89 -2.27
CA GLU A 109 44.67 28.06 -3.46
C GLU A 109 45.23 26.65 -3.26
N ASN A 110 46.46 26.52 -2.75
CA ASN A 110 47.05 25.22 -2.43
C ASN A 110 46.24 24.47 -1.34
N LEU A 111 45.77 25.15 -0.30
CA LEU A 111 44.92 24.52 0.73
C LEU A 111 43.60 23.98 0.17
N VAL A 112 42.95 24.74 -0.72
CA VAL A 112 41.71 24.32 -1.40
C VAL A 112 41.97 23.13 -2.32
N LEU A 113 43.07 23.14 -3.08
CA LEU A 113 43.48 22.01 -3.92
C LEU A 113 43.76 20.75 -3.10
N TYR A 114 44.46 20.87 -1.98
CA TYR A 114 44.73 19.75 -1.08
C TYR A 114 43.45 19.17 -0.46
N LYS A 115 42.48 20.03 -0.12
CA LYS A 115 41.17 19.61 0.38
C LYS A 115 40.38 18.82 -0.67
N ASN A 116 40.39 19.26 -1.93
CA ASN A 116 39.65 18.62 -3.01
C ASN A 116 40.27 17.29 -3.50
N ASN A 117 41.58 17.10 -3.31
CA ASN A 117 42.31 15.91 -3.77
C ASN A 117 42.51 14.83 -2.68
N ASN A 118 41.73 14.85 -1.59
CA ASN A 118 41.89 13.91 -0.46
C ASN A 118 43.32 13.87 0.14
N HIS A 119 44.08 14.97 0.04
CA HIS A 119 45.48 14.99 0.44
C HIS A 119 45.68 14.79 1.96
N ILE A 120 44.67 15.12 2.77
CA ILE A 120 44.65 14.82 4.21
C ILE A 120 44.83 13.32 4.47
N SER A 121 44.23 12.45 3.65
CA SER A 121 44.40 11.00 3.78
C SER A 121 45.85 10.59 3.56
N TYR A 122 46.50 11.14 2.53
CA TYR A 122 47.90 10.90 2.24
C TYR A 122 48.82 11.38 3.38
N LEU A 123 48.58 12.59 3.93
CA LEU A 123 49.37 13.12 5.05
C LEU A 123 49.18 12.30 6.33
N LYS A 124 47.98 11.78 6.59
CA LYS A 124 47.71 10.86 7.72
C LYS A 124 48.47 9.54 7.56
N ASP A 125 48.53 8.99 6.35
CA ASP A 125 49.34 7.80 6.04
C ASP A 125 50.84 8.08 6.22
N GLU A 126 51.33 9.27 5.85
CA GLU A 126 52.72 9.66 6.06
C GLU A 126 53.05 9.77 7.55
N ILE A 127 52.19 10.39 8.36
CA ILE A 127 52.32 10.41 9.82
C ILE A 127 52.37 8.99 10.38
N ALA A 128 51.51 8.09 9.91
CA ALA A 128 51.51 6.69 10.36
C ALA A 128 52.84 5.99 10.04
N LYS A 129 53.38 6.19 8.84
CA LYS A 129 54.71 5.67 8.44
C LYS A 129 55.84 6.26 9.29
N LEU A 130 55.82 7.56 9.58
CA LEU A 130 56.83 8.21 10.41
C LEU A 130 56.76 7.74 11.87
N LYS A 131 55.55 7.58 12.42
CA LYS A 131 55.34 7.01 13.77
C LYS A 131 55.82 5.57 13.85
N LYS A 132 55.59 4.76 12.82
CA LYS A 132 56.13 3.40 12.71
C LYS A 132 57.66 3.41 12.71
N LYS A 133 58.29 4.22 11.84
CA LYS A 133 59.75 4.36 11.80
C LYS A 133 60.35 4.81 13.14
N LYS A 134 59.68 5.75 13.83
CA LYS A 134 60.09 6.19 15.17
C LYS A 134 60.05 5.03 16.17
N LYS A 135 58.96 4.26 16.19
CA LYS A 135 58.80 3.06 17.04
C LYS A 135 59.87 2.00 16.72
N ASP A 136 60.15 1.78 15.44
CA ASP A 136 61.17 0.82 15.01
C ASP A 136 62.56 1.23 15.52
N ILE A 137 62.91 2.53 15.45
CA ILE A 137 64.18 3.05 15.98
C ILE A 137 64.27 2.89 17.50
N GLU A 138 63.18 3.14 18.25
CA GLU A 138 63.14 2.95 19.70
C GLU A 138 63.34 1.48 20.13
N LEU A 139 63.05 0.53 19.23
CA LEU A 139 63.19 -0.89 19.48
C LEU A 139 64.55 -1.46 19.11
N LYS A 140 65.36 -0.73 18.32
CA LYS A 140 66.67 -1.17 17.84
C LYS A 140 67.66 -1.39 18.98
N SER A 141 68.44 -2.44 18.83
CA SER A 141 69.66 -2.69 19.59
C SER A 141 70.77 -1.72 19.21
N LEU A 142 71.81 -1.64 20.04
CA LEU A 142 72.99 -0.83 19.74
C LEU A 142 73.65 -1.23 18.40
N GLN A 143 73.70 -2.53 18.11
CA GLN A 143 74.20 -3.08 16.85
C GLN A 143 73.42 -2.51 15.65
N GLU A 144 72.09 -2.56 15.69
CA GLU A 144 71.25 -2.12 14.58
C GLU A 144 71.35 -0.61 14.37
N ILE A 145 71.53 0.17 15.45
CA ILE A 145 71.79 1.61 15.36
C ILE A 145 73.13 1.85 14.68
N PHE A 146 74.19 1.12 15.04
CA PHE A 146 75.53 1.26 14.48
C PHE A 146 75.66 0.84 13.02
N LEU A 147 74.71 0.10 12.46
CA LEU A 147 74.63 -0.17 11.01
C LEU A 147 74.11 1.03 10.20
N GLU A 148 73.42 1.98 10.85
CA GLU A 148 72.71 3.07 10.16
C GLU A 148 73.34 4.45 10.35
N ILE A 149 74.27 4.59 11.30
CA ILE A 149 74.92 5.86 11.61
C ILE A 149 76.43 5.74 11.53
N ASP A 150 77.11 6.88 11.34
CA ASP A 150 78.54 6.95 11.57
C ASP A 150 78.84 6.71 13.06
N ILE A 151 79.60 5.64 13.34
CA ILE A 151 79.90 5.18 14.70
C ILE A 151 81.08 5.92 15.32
N GLU A 152 81.93 6.56 14.53
CA GLU A 152 83.18 7.19 15.01
C GLU A 152 82.96 8.18 16.17
N PRO A 153 81.91 9.04 16.15
CA PRO A 153 81.67 9.98 17.25
C PRO A 153 81.32 9.30 18.59
N TYR A 154 80.93 8.02 18.59
CA TYR A 154 80.36 7.31 19.74
C TYR A 154 81.30 6.26 20.34
N LEU A 155 82.36 5.87 19.64
CA LEU A 155 83.32 4.85 20.10
C LEU A 155 84.34 5.39 21.11
N GLY A 156 84.58 6.71 21.15
CA GLY A 156 85.48 7.34 22.13
C GLY A 156 86.88 6.72 22.13
N SER A 157 87.32 6.20 23.28
CA SER A 157 88.64 5.53 23.41
C SER A 157 88.74 4.20 22.66
N PHE A 158 87.61 3.62 22.22
CA PHE A 158 87.58 2.36 21.46
C PHE A 158 87.76 2.55 19.96
N SER A 159 87.78 3.78 19.43
CA SER A 159 87.90 4.04 17.98
C SER A 159 89.14 3.37 17.35
N ASN A 160 90.24 3.27 18.12
CA ASN A 160 91.50 2.64 17.68
C ASN A 160 91.63 1.15 18.05
N ASN A 161 90.65 0.54 18.73
CA ASN A 161 90.68 -0.86 19.16
C ASN A 161 89.83 -1.74 18.23
N GLN A 162 90.49 -2.42 17.29
CA GLN A 162 89.81 -3.25 16.28
C GLN A 162 88.96 -4.38 16.88
N MET A 163 89.39 -4.99 17.98
CA MET A 163 88.65 -6.06 18.65
C MET A 163 87.35 -5.54 19.27
N MET A 164 87.42 -4.48 20.07
CA MET A 164 86.23 -3.90 20.70
C MET A 164 85.25 -3.37 19.67
N ARG A 165 85.77 -2.76 18.60
CA ARG A 165 84.97 -2.32 17.46
C ARG A 165 84.20 -3.50 16.84
N ALA A 166 84.86 -4.63 16.59
CA ALA A 166 84.22 -5.82 16.05
C ALA A 166 83.17 -6.42 17.01
N LEU A 167 83.41 -6.42 18.31
CA LEU A 167 82.47 -6.95 19.31
C LEU A 167 81.20 -6.11 19.40
N LEU A 168 81.30 -4.78 19.34
CA LEU A 168 80.17 -3.85 19.42
C LEU A 168 79.37 -3.80 18.11
N ILE A 169 80.03 -3.65 16.95
CA ILE A 169 79.35 -3.54 15.63
C ILE A 169 78.59 -4.82 15.29
N ASN A 170 79.15 -5.98 15.63
CA ASN A 170 78.51 -7.27 15.33
C ASN A 170 77.57 -7.74 16.45
N GLY A 171 77.34 -6.93 17.49
CA GLY A 171 76.38 -7.24 18.57
C GLY A 171 76.82 -8.35 19.55
N TYR A 172 78.09 -8.76 19.53
CA TYR A 172 78.64 -9.72 20.50
C TYR A 172 78.72 -9.13 21.91
N ILE A 173 78.93 -7.81 21.99
CA ILE A 173 78.73 -7.00 23.17
C ILE A 173 77.61 -6.01 22.83
N ASN A 174 76.56 -5.99 23.63
CA ASN A 174 75.41 -5.13 23.43
C ASN A 174 75.20 -4.21 24.64
N GLU A 175 74.14 -3.41 24.60
CA GLU A 175 73.80 -2.43 25.64
C GLU A 175 73.52 -3.03 27.03
N ASP A 176 73.28 -4.35 27.11
CA ASP A 176 72.96 -5.07 28.35
C ASP A 176 74.14 -5.93 28.82
N TYR A 177 75.35 -5.73 28.26
CA TYR A 177 76.53 -6.55 28.53
C TYR A 177 76.87 -6.65 30.02
N GLU A 178 76.74 -5.55 30.77
CA GLU A 178 76.98 -5.49 32.20
C GLU A 178 76.09 -6.48 32.98
N ASP A 179 74.84 -6.68 32.56
CA ASP A 179 73.90 -7.59 33.22
C ASP A 179 74.29 -9.06 33.04
N TYR A 180 75.01 -9.41 31.97
CA TYR A 180 75.41 -10.79 31.68
C TYR A 180 76.64 -11.22 32.47
N ILE A 181 77.59 -10.30 32.68
CA ILE A 181 78.88 -10.61 33.32
C ILE A 181 78.87 -10.37 34.82
N SER A 182 77.86 -9.66 35.33
CA SER A 182 77.74 -9.34 36.75
C SER A 182 77.24 -10.54 37.56
N LEU A 183 77.92 -10.83 38.67
CA LEU A 183 77.45 -11.76 39.69
C LEU A 183 76.26 -11.12 40.41
N PHE A 184 75.08 -11.70 40.25
CA PHE A 184 73.89 -11.20 40.91
C PHE A 184 73.95 -11.45 42.41
N HIS A 185 73.90 -10.37 43.19
CA HIS A 185 73.70 -10.41 44.63
C HIS A 185 72.27 -9.98 44.94
N GLU A 186 71.57 -10.81 45.71
CA GLU A 186 70.18 -10.55 46.07
C GLU A 186 70.10 -9.29 46.95
N GLY A 187 69.32 -8.31 46.50
CA GLY A 187 69.34 -6.94 47.03
C GLY A 187 67.99 -6.27 46.81
N ASN A 188 67.90 -5.32 45.89
CA ASN A 188 66.65 -4.61 45.59
C ASN A 188 65.60 -5.47 44.86
N ILE A 189 66.04 -6.49 44.12
CA ILE A 189 65.21 -7.48 43.44
C ILE A 189 65.64 -8.90 43.86
N THR A 190 64.78 -9.90 43.63
CA THR A 190 65.07 -11.31 43.96
C THR A 190 65.72 -12.06 42.79
N ARG A 191 66.21 -13.28 43.02
CA ARG A 191 66.72 -14.14 41.94
C ARG A 191 65.67 -14.45 40.86
N ALA A 192 64.40 -14.57 41.26
CA ALA A 192 63.29 -14.83 40.32
C ALA A 192 63.07 -13.62 39.40
N ASP A 193 63.09 -12.41 39.97
CA ASP A 193 62.95 -11.15 39.23
C ASP A 193 64.14 -10.90 38.31
N GLU A 194 65.36 -11.17 38.79
CA GLU A 194 66.58 -11.07 37.98
C GLU A 194 66.54 -12.04 36.80
N THR A 195 66.07 -13.27 37.02
CA THR A 195 65.91 -14.27 35.95
C THR A 195 64.90 -13.80 34.91
N PHE A 196 63.79 -13.18 35.34
CA PHE A 196 62.80 -12.59 34.44
C PHE A 196 63.38 -11.41 33.65
N LYS A 197 64.10 -10.49 34.32
CA LYS A 197 64.81 -9.36 33.70
C LYS A 197 65.80 -9.83 32.64
N ARG A 198 66.62 -10.84 32.94
CA ARG A 198 67.58 -11.44 31.99
C ARG A 198 66.89 -12.06 30.79
N LYS A 199 65.78 -12.78 31.00
CA LYS A 199 64.98 -13.36 29.92
C LYS A 199 64.40 -12.28 28.99
N ILE A 200 63.89 -11.17 29.55
CA ILE A 200 63.42 -10.01 28.77
C ILE A 200 64.55 -9.45 27.92
N LYS A 201 65.73 -9.19 28.52
CA LYS A 201 66.90 -8.64 27.83
C LYS A 201 67.41 -9.59 26.74
N SER A 202 67.43 -10.89 27.00
CA SER A 202 67.84 -11.91 26.03
C SER A 202 66.76 -12.28 25.01
N GLY A 203 65.60 -11.63 25.01
CA GLY A 203 64.50 -11.93 24.09
C GLY A 203 63.83 -13.30 24.29
N LYS A 204 64.02 -13.95 25.45
CA LYS A 204 63.42 -15.24 25.77
C LYS A 204 62.11 -15.05 26.54
N ALA A 205 60.99 -15.49 25.97
CA ALA A 205 59.71 -15.41 26.66
C ALA A 205 59.66 -16.30 27.91
N SER A 206 58.96 -15.84 28.95
CA SER A 206 58.54 -16.66 30.09
C SER A 206 57.09 -17.11 29.89
N THR A 207 56.63 -18.07 30.69
CA THR A 207 55.19 -18.31 30.81
C THR A 207 54.51 -17.09 31.40
N PHE A 208 53.25 -16.83 31.02
CA PHE A 208 52.53 -15.63 31.46
C PHE A 208 52.31 -15.59 32.98
N ASP A 209 52.26 -16.76 33.62
CA ASP A 209 52.12 -16.98 35.06
C ASP A 209 53.46 -17.09 35.81
N TYR A 210 54.59 -16.73 35.17
CA TYR A 210 55.90 -16.74 35.81
C TYR A 210 55.86 -15.94 37.11
N GLN A 211 56.28 -16.58 38.21
CA GLN A 211 56.18 -16.03 39.56
C GLN A 211 57.21 -14.94 39.77
N LEU A 212 56.74 -13.69 39.85
CA LEU A 212 57.51 -12.53 40.28
C LEU A 212 57.46 -12.41 41.81
N SER A 213 58.47 -11.80 42.41
CA SER A 213 58.44 -11.53 43.85
C SER A 213 57.51 -10.37 44.19
N GLU A 214 57.30 -10.11 45.48
CA GLU A 214 56.58 -8.94 45.97
C GLU A 214 57.27 -7.59 45.62
N ARG A 215 58.50 -7.61 45.07
CA ARG A 215 59.30 -6.42 44.76
C ARG A 215 59.18 -5.95 43.30
N ILE A 216 58.01 -6.16 42.68
CA ILE A 216 57.75 -5.82 41.27
C ILE A 216 58.05 -4.33 40.96
N GLY A 217 57.76 -3.42 41.89
CA GLY A 217 58.07 -2.00 41.73
C GLY A 217 59.57 -1.70 41.52
N ASN A 218 60.46 -2.46 42.17
CA ASN A 218 61.91 -2.33 41.96
C ASN A 218 62.32 -2.95 40.62
N LEU A 219 61.77 -4.11 40.28
CA LEU A 219 61.99 -4.75 38.98
C LEU A 219 61.60 -3.83 37.81
N ILE A 220 60.46 -3.14 37.89
CA ILE A 220 60.01 -2.19 36.87
C ILE A 220 60.98 -1.02 36.67
N ARG A 221 61.69 -0.59 37.73
CA ARG A 221 62.71 0.48 37.65
C ARG A 221 63.98 0.01 36.96
N GLU A 222 64.30 -1.28 37.06
CA GLU A 222 65.49 -1.88 36.44
C GLU A 222 65.27 -2.35 35.00
N ILE A 223 64.02 -2.47 34.54
CA ILE A 223 63.71 -2.79 33.14
C ILE A 223 63.60 -1.49 32.33
N PRO A 224 64.46 -1.29 31.31
CA PRO A 224 64.34 -0.14 30.41
C PRO A 224 63.00 -0.10 29.66
N ASP A 225 62.46 1.10 29.46
CA ASP A 225 61.12 1.31 28.88
C ASP A 225 60.93 0.65 27.50
N LYS A 226 61.98 0.56 26.68
CA LYS A 226 61.93 -0.12 25.36
C LYS A 226 61.43 -1.57 25.44
N TYR A 227 61.66 -2.24 26.56
CA TYR A 227 61.26 -3.64 26.76
C TYR A 227 59.76 -3.80 27.04
N PHE A 228 59.08 -2.77 27.55
CA PHE A 228 57.62 -2.78 27.75
C PHE A 228 56.83 -2.77 26.43
N LYS A 229 57.51 -2.54 25.31
CA LYS A 229 56.97 -2.62 23.94
C LYS A 229 57.29 -3.95 23.25
N ARG A 230 57.93 -4.90 23.94
CA ARG A 230 58.28 -6.23 23.42
C ARG A 230 57.44 -7.32 24.06
N GLU A 231 57.05 -8.32 23.26
CA GLU A 231 56.17 -9.43 23.67
C GLU A 231 56.68 -10.24 24.87
N VAL A 232 58.00 -10.29 25.07
CA VAL A 232 58.64 -10.99 26.21
C VAL A 232 58.31 -10.40 27.59
N ILE A 233 57.73 -9.20 27.66
CA ILE A 233 57.31 -8.55 28.91
C ILE A 233 56.00 -9.13 29.46
N LEU A 234 55.22 -9.84 28.63
CA LEU A 234 53.89 -10.31 28.98
C LEU A 234 53.92 -11.24 30.21
N ASN A 235 53.40 -10.75 31.33
CA ASN A 235 53.29 -11.47 32.59
C ASN A 235 52.08 -10.96 33.39
N PHE A 236 51.30 -11.87 33.97
CA PHE A 236 50.05 -11.54 34.66
C PHE A 236 50.29 -10.73 35.95
N SER A 237 51.27 -11.12 36.76
CA SER A 237 51.61 -10.42 38.02
C SER A 237 52.18 -9.03 37.75
N LEU A 238 52.97 -8.88 36.68
CA LEU A 238 53.46 -7.59 36.24
C LEU A 238 52.29 -6.68 35.81
N LEU A 239 51.39 -7.19 34.97
CA LEU A 239 50.26 -6.42 34.48
C LEU A 239 49.32 -5.99 35.63
N ASP A 240 49.06 -6.88 36.59
CA ASP A 240 48.32 -6.57 37.81
C ASP A 240 48.93 -5.42 38.59
N PHE A 241 50.24 -5.50 38.86
CA PHE A 241 50.93 -4.48 39.62
C PHE A 241 50.85 -3.11 38.91
N LEU A 242 50.99 -3.12 37.58
CA LEU A 242 50.82 -1.91 36.76
C LEU A 242 49.38 -1.39 36.78
N SER A 243 48.37 -2.26 36.80
CA SER A 243 46.96 -1.88 36.94
C SER A 243 46.65 -1.27 38.31
N GLU A 244 47.13 -1.89 39.39
CA GLU A 244 46.92 -1.45 40.77
C GLU A 244 47.62 -0.11 41.06
N ASN A 245 48.67 0.20 40.30
CA ASN A 245 49.44 1.44 40.39
C ASN A 245 49.37 2.27 39.09
N PHE A 246 48.19 2.28 38.45
CA PHE A 246 48.00 2.82 37.10
C PHE A 246 48.46 4.27 36.95
N ASP A 247 48.19 5.14 37.91
CA ASP A 247 48.56 6.56 37.83
C ASP A 247 50.08 6.77 37.71
N GLN A 248 50.88 5.93 38.36
CA GLN A 248 52.33 5.99 38.30
C GLN A 248 52.89 5.35 37.01
N TYR A 249 52.27 4.27 36.55
CA TYR A 249 52.82 3.42 35.47
C TYR A 249 51.99 3.42 34.18
N LYS A 250 51.16 4.44 33.97
CA LYS A 250 50.23 4.56 32.84
C LYS A 250 50.85 4.29 31.48
N ILE A 251 52.05 4.82 31.23
CA ILE A 251 52.75 4.67 29.94
C ILE A 251 53.15 3.20 29.73
N LYS A 252 53.78 2.58 30.74
CA LYS A 252 54.22 1.17 30.70
C LYS A 252 53.03 0.21 30.54
N TYR A 253 51.93 0.49 31.24
CA TYR A 253 50.69 -0.26 31.09
C TYR A 253 50.15 -0.14 29.65
N SER A 254 50.07 1.09 29.12
CA SER A 254 49.57 1.35 27.77
C SER A 254 50.44 0.68 26.69
N ASP A 255 51.76 0.63 26.90
CA ASP A 255 52.69 -0.06 25.99
C ASP A 255 52.37 -1.56 25.92
N ILE A 256 52.11 -2.21 27.07
CA ILE A 256 51.69 -3.62 27.13
C ILE A 256 50.36 -3.83 26.41
N ILE A 257 49.36 -2.97 26.67
CA ILE A 257 48.07 -3.04 25.97
C ILE A 257 48.24 -2.90 24.45
N SER A 258 49.17 -2.06 23.99
CA SER A 258 49.48 -1.91 22.56
C SER A 258 50.08 -3.18 21.94
N ILE A 259 50.84 -3.96 22.72
CA ILE A 259 51.34 -5.28 22.29
C ILE A 259 50.15 -6.21 22.10
N LEU A 260 49.23 -6.25 23.06
CA LEU A 260 48.08 -7.15 23.02
C LEU A 260 47.10 -6.82 21.88
N SER A 261 47.18 -5.62 21.30
CA SER A 261 46.32 -5.14 20.21
C SER A 261 46.86 -5.46 18.80
N ASN A 262 47.69 -6.50 18.64
CA ASN A 262 48.42 -6.80 17.40
C ASN A 262 47.95 -8.06 16.65
N GLU A 263 46.84 -8.67 17.07
CA GLU A 263 46.22 -9.84 16.44
C GLU A 263 47.09 -11.11 16.37
N LYS A 264 48.16 -11.19 17.17
CA LYS A 264 48.99 -12.40 17.29
C LYS A 264 48.35 -13.43 18.24
N ASP A 265 48.56 -14.72 17.94
CA ASP A 265 48.09 -15.85 18.76
C ASP A 265 48.51 -15.75 20.24
N SER A 266 49.74 -15.31 20.51
CA SER A 266 50.25 -15.12 21.86
C SER A 266 49.53 -14.00 22.63
N SER A 267 49.21 -12.90 21.95
CA SER A 267 48.42 -11.80 22.50
C SER A 267 47.00 -12.23 22.81
N ILE A 268 46.39 -12.99 21.90
CA ILE A 268 45.04 -13.55 22.08
C ILE A 268 45.04 -14.47 23.28
N LYS A 269 45.93 -15.47 23.31
CA LYS A 269 46.07 -16.41 24.42
C LYS A 269 46.28 -15.69 25.76
N PHE A 270 47.10 -14.63 25.79
CA PHE A 270 47.28 -13.80 26.98
C PHE A 270 45.96 -13.14 27.43
N ILE A 271 45.22 -12.52 26.52
CA ILE A 271 43.92 -11.88 26.82
C ILE A 271 42.94 -12.91 27.38
N GLU A 272 42.84 -14.09 26.76
CA GLU A 272 41.91 -15.14 27.18
C GLU A 272 42.23 -15.67 28.58
N GLU A 273 43.48 -16.03 28.84
CA GLU A 273 43.92 -16.53 30.14
C GLU A 273 43.79 -15.45 31.22
N TYR A 274 44.10 -14.19 30.90
CA TYR A 274 43.97 -13.07 31.83
C TYR A 274 42.50 -12.81 32.20
N ILE A 275 41.60 -12.82 31.22
CA ILE A 275 40.15 -12.73 31.46
C ILE A 275 39.66 -13.92 32.28
N GLY A 276 40.16 -15.13 31.99
CA GLY A 276 39.86 -16.35 32.75
C GLY A 276 40.22 -16.24 34.22
N ARG A 277 41.29 -15.50 34.55
CA ARG A 277 41.75 -15.26 35.92
C ARG A 277 40.88 -14.29 36.72
N GLY A 278 40.20 -13.36 36.06
CA GLY A 278 39.19 -12.50 36.69
C GLY A 278 39.70 -11.29 37.50
N LYS A 279 41.02 -11.04 37.55
CA LYS A 279 41.60 -9.93 38.32
C LYS A 279 41.82 -8.68 37.46
N ASN A 280 41.50 -7.50 37.99
CA ASN A 280 41.67 -6.20 37.33
C ASN A 280 40.97 -6.07 35.95
N LEU A 281 39.87 -6.80 35.75
CA LEU A 281 39.19 -6.86 34.44
C LEU A 281 38.65 -5.51 33.96
N GLN A 282 38.13 -4.67 34.87
CA GLN A 282 37.54 -3.39 34.50
C GLN A 282 38.50 -2.52 33.69
N LEU A 283 39.70 -2.28 34.23
CA LEU A 283 40.73 -1.47 33.58
C LEU A 283 41.30 -2.19 32.35
N PHE A 284 41.50 -3.50 32.44
CA PHE A 284 42.05 -4.29 31.35
C PHE A 284 41.16 -4.31 30.12
N VAL A 285 39.90 -4.73 30.26
CA VAL A 285 38.93 -4.81 29.17
C VAL A 285 38.69 -3.42 28.58
N ASN A 286 38.52 -2.38 29.41
CA ASN A 286 38.39 -1.00 28.93
C ASN A 286 39.59 -0.60 28.05
N SER A 287 40.80 -0.90 28.48
CA SER A 287 42.03 -0.55 27.76
C SER A 287 42.19 -1.34 26.46
N ILE A 288 41.83 -2.63 26.44
CA ILE A 288 41.84 -3.45 25.23
C ILE A 288 40.82 -2.91 24.23
N CYS A 289 39.57 -2.66 24.63
CA CYS A 289 38.54 -2.10 23.75
C CYS A 289 38.95 -0.76 23.14
N LYS A 290 39.64 0.08 23.91
CA LYS A 290 40.12 1.39 23.46
C LYS A 290 41.30 1.30 22.49
N SER A 291 42.18 0.30 22.67
CA SER A 291 43.40 0.14 21.88
C SER A 291 43.18 -0.73 20.63
N TRP A 292 42.26 -1.71 20.69
CA TRP A 292 42.00 -2.68 19.63
C TRP A 292 40.56 -2.58 19.13
N ASN A 293 40.29 -1.60 18.26
CA ASN A 293 38.97 -1.41 17.66
C ASN A 293 38.47 -2.63 16.86
N ASN A 294 39.37 -3.51 16.40
CA ASN A 294 39.02 -4.70 15.64
C ASN A 294 38.79 -5.94 16.52
N TRP A 295 38.87 -5.81 17.85
CA TRP A 295 38.82 -6.96 18.75
C TRP A 295 37.55 -7.78 18.60
N TRP A 296 36.37 -7.14 18.65
CA TRP A 296 35.09 -7.84 18.49
C TRP A 296 34.99 -8.55 17.14
N TYR A 297 35.37 -7.86 16.06
CA TYR A 297 35.35 -8.44 14.71
C TYR A 297 36.22 -9.70 14.67
N TYR A 298 37.44 -9.62 15.21
CA TYR A 298 38.39 -10.73 15.24
C TYR A 298 37.82 -11.94 15.97
N ILE A 299 37.37 -11.78 17.22
CA ILE A 299 36.82 -12.90 18.02
C ILE A 299 35.51 -13.45 17.43
N SER A 300 34.80 -12.68 16.61
CA SER A 300 33.56 -13.11 15.95
C SER A 300 33.75 -13.80 14.60
N GLU A 301 34.94 -13.70 13.98
CA GLU A 301 35.19 -14.15 12.60
C GLU A 301 36.25 -15.25 12.49
N TYR A 302 37.22 -15.29 13.40
CA TYR A 302 38.29 -16.31 13.38
C TYR A 302 37.84 -17.71 13.82
N GLU A 303 36.60 -17.85 14.27
CA GLU A 303 36.07 -19.12 14.76
C GLU A 303 34.78 -19.45 14.01
N ASP A 304 34.75 -20.67 13.45
CA ASP A 304 33.62 -21.23 12.73
C ASP A 304 32.32 -20.98 13.53
N PRO A 305 31.26 -20.43 12.92
CA PRO A 305 29.98 -20.16 13.59
C PRO A 305 29.33 -21.38 14.27
N PHE A 306 29.89 -22.59 14.09
CA PHE A 306 29.49 -23.82 14.77
C PHE A 306 30.52 -24.39 15.78
N ALA A 307 31.68 -23.76 16.00
CA ALA A 307 32.80 -24.34 16.76
C ALA A 307 33.22 -23.57 18.03
N TYR A 308 32.54 -22.48 18.39
CA TYR A 308 32.72 -21.84 19.70
C TYR A 308 31.41 -21.74 20.48
N ASP A 309 31.50 -22.07 21.75
CA ASP A 309 30.41 -22.02 22.73
C ASP A 309 29.87 -20.59 22.80
N ASP A 310 28.61 -20.38 22.38
CA ASP A 310 27.91 -19.08 22.43
C ASP A 310 28.12 -18.39 23.79
N GLU A 311 28.29 -19.17 24.86
CA GLU A 311 28.57 -18.71 26.22
C GLU A 311 29.87 -17.90 26.36
N LYS A 312 30.94 -18.21 25.60
CA LYS A 312 32.19 -17.42 25.68
C LYS A 312 32.05 -16.06 25.01
N LEU A 313 31.39 -15.99 23.85
CA LEU A 313 31.09 -14.71 23.20
C LEU A 313 30.11 -13.87 24.02
N LYS A 314 29.10 -14.49 24.65
CA LYS A 314 28.21 -13.83 25.64
C LYS A 314 29.01 -13.26 26.81
N LYS A 315 29.95 -14.04 27.38
CA LYS A 315 30.82 -13.57 28.48
C LYS A 315 31.65 -12.36 28.07
N TYR A 316 32.26 -12.38 26.88
CA TYR A 316 33.01 -11.23 26.37
C TYR A 316 32.12 -10.03 26.08
N LEU A 317 30.94 -10.24 25.49
CA LEU A 317 29.96 -9.18 25.28
C LEU A 317 29.55 -8.51 26.60
N LYS A 318 29.27 -9.31 27.63
CA LYS A 318 28.98 -8.81 28.99
C LYS A 318 30.12 -7.93 29.49
N LEU A 319 31.35 -8.43 29.51
CA LEU A 319 32.52 -7.68 29.95
C LEU A 319 32.75 -6.40 29.14
N ILE A 320 32.56 -6.43 27.83
CA ILE A 320 32.69 -5.24 26.97
C ILE A 320 31.65 -4.18 27.37
N ILE A 321 30.38 -4.58 27.52
CA ILE A 321 29.30 -3.66 27.91
C ILE A 321 29.52 -3.12 29.32
N GLU A 322 30.05 -3.90 30.25
CA GLU A 322 30.28 -3.47 31.63
C GLU A 322 31.50 -2.56 31.75
N CYS A 323 32.59 -2.87 31.02
CA CYS A 323 33.89 -2.24 31.24
C CYS A 323 34.26 -1.12 30.24
N ALA A 324 33.91 -1.25 28.96
CA ALA A 324 34.40 -0.34 27.91
C ALA A 324 33.60 0.95 27.79
N ASP A 325 34.18 2.06 27.34
CA ASP A 325 33.41 3.29 27.12
C ASP A 325 32.45 3.14 25.93
N GLU A 326 31.33 3.84 25.96
CA GLU A 326 30.29 3.70 24.94
C GLU A 326 30.81 4.01 23.53
N GLU A 327 31.67 5.03 23.39
CA GLU A 327 32.28 5.41 22.12
C GLU A 327 33.22 4.32 21.57
N ASP A 328 33.93 3.61 22.44
CA ASP A 328 34.82 2.52 22.03
C ASP A 328 33.99 1.32 21.54
N ILE A 329 32.89 0.99 22.22
CA ILE A 329 31.96 -0.07 21.80
C ILE A 329 31.37 0.23 20.42
N LEU A 330 30.98 1.47 20.17
CA LEU A 330 30.47 1.90 18.86
C LEU A 330 31.56 1.79 17.78
N ARG A 331 32.81 2.17 18.08
CA ARG A 331 33.94 1.99 17.16
C ARG A 331 34.26 0.52 16.87
N MET A 332 33.99 -0.38 17.80
CA MET A 332 34.17 -1.83 17.62
C MET A 332 33.07 -2.49 16.78
N ASN A 333 31.94 -1.83 16.51
CA ASN A 333 30.85 -2.38 15.69
C ASN A 333 31.16 -2.34 14.18
N ARG A 334 32.32 -2.87 13.78
CA ARG A 334 32.73 -3.01 12.39
C ARG A 334 31.80 -3.97 11.65
N ASP A 335 31.38 -3.60 10.44
CA ASP A 335 30.49 -4.38 9.56
C ASP A 335 29.17 -4.84 10.22
N ASN A 336 28.74 -4.11 11.24
CA ASN A 336 27.60 -4.41 12.10
C ASN A 336 27.67 -5.79 12.78
N LYS A 337 28.87 -6.35 12.97
CA LYS A 337 29.05 -7.69 13.57
C LYS A 337 28.58 -7.73 15.02
N LEU A 338 28.92 -6.70 15.81
CA LEU A 338 28.48 -6.60 17.21
C LEU A 338 26.95 -6.48 17.28
N SER A 339 26.36 -5.55 16.54
CA SER A 339 24.90 -5.34 16.55
C SER A 339 24.14 -6.56 16.01
N LYS A 340 24.68 -7.28 15.02
CA LYS A 340 24.12 -8.55 14.51
C LYS A 340 24.18 -9.68 15.54
N PHE A 341 25.26 -9.79 16.30
CA PHE A 341 25.35 -10.79 17.36
C PHE A 341 24.35 -10.49 18.47
N VAL A 342 24.28 -9.24 18.93
CA VAL A 342 23.27 -8.81 19.91
C VAL A 342 21.85 -9.09 19.41
N SER A 343 21.56 -8.86 18.13
CA SER A 343 20.20 -9.04 17.59
C SER A 343 19.72 -10.50 17.53
N ILE A 344 20.63 -11.47 17.50
CA ILE A 344 20.27 -12.90 17.47
C ILE A 344 20.16 -13.54 18.86
N LEU A 345 20.62 -12.85 19.92
CA LEU A 345 20.58 -13.33 21.31
C LEU A 345 19.20 -13.10 21.95
N PRO A 346 18.37 -14.13 22.16
CA PRO A 346 17.04 -13.95 22.74
C PRO A 346 17.10 -13.58 24.22
N ASP A 347 18.14 -14.05 24.91
CA ASP A 347 18.42 -13.90 26.34
C ASP A 347 19.29 -12.67 26.64
N PHE A 348 19.50 -11.76 25.69
CA PHE A 348 20.35 -10.58 25.88
C PHE A 348 19.95 -9.74 27.10
N THR A 349 18.66 -9.63 27.40
CA THR A 349 18.17 -8.88 28.58
C THR A 349 18.61 -9.51 29.91
N TYR A 350 18.86 -10.82 29.93
CA TYR A 350 19.34 -11.56 31.10
C TYR A 350 20.87 -11.52 31.23
N LEU A 351 21.58 -11.16 30.16
CA LEU A 351 23.04 -11.15 30.14
C LEU A 351 23.63 -10.00 30.95
N ILE A 352 22.95 -8.85 30.99
CA ILE A 352 23.47 -7.59 31.54
C ILE A 352 22.82 -7.27 32.88
N ASP A 353 23.66 -6.99 33.88
CA ASP A 353 23.19 -6.62 35.22
C ASP A 353 22.46 -5.26 35.19
N ASN A 354 21.40 -5.12 36.01
CA ASN A 354 20.55 -3.91 36.05
C ASN A 354 21.32 -2.61 36.31
N TYR A 355 22.50 -2.68 36.95
CA TYR A 355 23.38 -1.54 37.15
C TYR A 355 23.81 -0.88 35.82
N TYR A 356 23.95 -1.65 34.74
CA TYR A 356 24.39 -1.17 33.41
C TYR A 356 23.24 -0.91 32.44
N GLU A 357 21.99 -0.90 32.92
CA GLU A 357 20.81 -0.79 32.07
C GLU A 357 20.79 0.50 31.24
N HIS A 358 21.13 1.65 31.84
CA HIS A 358 21.12 2.95 31.14
C HIS A 358 22.09 2.96 29.94
N LYS A 359 23.30 2.43 30.14
CA LYS A 359 24.30 2.28 29.08
C LYS A 359 23.82 1.31 28.00
N THR A 360 23.23 0.20 28.40
CA THR A 360 22.68 -0.82 27.50
C THR A 360 21.57 -0.26 26.61
N ARG A 361 20.63 0.50 27.18
CA ARG A 361 19.57 1.19 26.43
C ARG A 361 20.17 2.15 25.39
N SER A 362 21.18 2.94 25.78
CA SER A 362 21.87 3.84 24.86
C SER A 362 22.58 3.10 23.73
N LEU A 363 23.26 1.98 24.04
CA LEU A 363 23.91 1.14 23.05
C LEU A 363 22.92 0.51 22.07
N ILE A 364 21.81 -0.08 22.54
CA ILE A 364 20.75 -0.64 21.68
C ILE A 364 20.29 0.42 20.65
N LYS A 365 20.06 1.65 21.13
CA LYS A 365 19.63 2.76 20.27
C LYS A 365 20.71 3.20 19.27
N LYS A 366 21.94 3.44 19.73
CA LYS A 366 23.04 3.94 18.87
C LYS A 366 23.54 2.90 17.87
N LEU A 367 23.52 1.62 18.25
CA LEU A 367 23.85 0.49 17.36
C LEU A 367 22.67 0.11 16.45
N ASN A 368 21.49 0.72 16.63
CA ASN A 368 20.25 0.42 15.92
C ASN A 368 19.91 -1.08 15.89
N VAL A 369 19.97 -1.72 17.06
CA VAL A 369 19.70 -3.15 17.19
C VAL A 369 18.21 -3.45 16.95
N LYS A 370 17.94 -4.49 16.16
CA LYS A 370 16.60 -5.06 15.95
C LYS A 370 16.61 -6.53 16.33
N PHE A 371 16.16 -6.86 17.53
CA PHE A 371 16.13 -8.24 18.03
C PHE A 371 15.26 -9.14 17.15
N LYS A 372 15.85 -10.23 16.64
CA LYS A 372 15.15 -11.23 15.83
C LYS A 372 14.22 -12.11 16.65
N LYS A 373 14.60 -12.36 17.90
CA LYS A 373 13.81 -13.14 18.85
C LYS A 373 13.93 -12.49 20.21
N LEU A 374 12.79 -12.31 20.87
CA LEU A 374 12.70 -11.81 22.24
C LEU A 374 12.46 -12.99 23.21
N ALA A 375 13.05 -12.94 24.39
CA ALA A 375 12.69 -13.82 25.51
C ALA A 375 11.63 -13.15 26.42
N PRO A 376 10.70 -13.92 27.02
CA PRO A 376 9.77 -13.39 28.01
C PRO A 376 10.54 -12.80 29.19
N PRO A 377 10.17 -11.61 29.70
CA PRO A 377 10.85 -10.99 30.85
C PRO A 377 10.39 -11.61 32.18
N ASP A 378 11.27 -11.53 33.17
CA ASP A 378 10.97 -11.72 34.59
C ASP A 378 10.96 -10.36 35.33
N GLU A 379 10.82 -10.36 36.66
CA GLU A 379 10.82 -9.13 37.46
C GLU A 379 12.11 -8.30 37.30
N THR A 380 13.25 -8.96 37.06
CA THR A 380 14.56 -8.29 36.99
C THR A 380 14.79 -7.64 35.62
N THR A 381 14.33 -8.28 34.55
CA THR A 381 14.59 -7.87 33.16
C THR A 381 13.48 -7.04 32.53
N LYS A 382 12.32 -6.92 33.19
CA LYS A 382 11.13 -6.21 32.70
C LYS A 382 11.40 -4.76 32.27
N SER A 383 12.24 -4.04 33.00
CA SER A 383 12.56 -2.63 32.71
C SER A 383 13.26 -2.46 31.36
N LEU A 384 14.24 -3.31 31.05
CA LEU A 384 14.96 -3.29 29.78
C LEU A 384 14.08 -3.83 28.64
N PHE A 385 13.31 -4.89 28.90
CA PHE A 385 12.34 -5.42 27.95
C PHE A 385 11.30 -4.39 27.53
N ASP A 386 10.66 -3.70 28.49
CA ASP A 386 9.68 -2.64 28.22
C ASP A 386 10.29 -1.51 27.36
N TYR A 387 11.57 -1.20 27.57
CA TYR A 387 12.28 -0.22 26.73
C TYR A 387 12.43 -0.72 25.29
N ILE A 388 12.85 -1.97 25.10
CA ILE A 388 12.97 -2.61 23.78
C ILE A 388 11.62 -2.62 23.07
N TYR A 389 10.57 -3.03 23.77
CA TYR A 389 9.21 -3.13 23.26
C TYR A 389 8.64 -1.75 22.88
N LYS A 390 8.66 -0.77 23.79
CA LYS A 390 8.05 0.56 23.55
C LYS A 390 8.76 1.37 22.48
N ASN A 391 10.04 1.09 22.22
CA ASN A 391 10.85 1.77 21.20
C ASN A 391 11.03 0.95 19.92
N ASN A 392 10.29 -0.14 19.76
CA ASN A 392 10.28 -0.98 18.56
C ASN A 392 11.67 -1.56 18.21
N PHE A 393 12.53 -1.89 19.17
CA PHE A 393 13.87 -2.44 18.91
C PHE A 393 13.86 -3.95 18.57
N TYR A 394 12.77 -4.46 18.01
CA TYR A 394 12.60 -5.86 17.63
C TYR A 394 12.07 -5.95 16.19
N GLU A 395 12.31 -7.08 15.53
CA GLU A 395 11.77 -7.34 14.19
C GLU A 395 10.29 -7.72 14.26
N ILE A 396 9.50 -7.25 13.28
CA ILE A 396 8.11 -7.69 13.08
C ILE A 396 8.14 -9.09 12.46
N ASN A 397 8.05 -10.10 13.31
CA ASN A 397 7.93 -11.50 12.91
C ASN A 397 6.93 -12.23 13.81
N ASP A 398 6.47 -13.39 13.36
CA ASP A 398 5.45 -14.19 14.06
C ASP A 398 5.84 -14.50 15.52
N GLY A 399 7.10 -14.86 15.77
CA GLY A 399 7.59 -15.20 17.10
C GLY A 399 7.53 -14.04 18.09
N ASN A 400 8.02 -12.85 17.69
CA ASN A 400 8.01 -11.66 18.53
C ASN A 400 6.59 -11.12 18.76
N VAL A 401 5.80 -11.02 17.70
CA VAL A 401 4.41 -10.53 17.77
C VAL A 401 3.57 -11.46 18.65
N SER A 402 3.62 -12.77 18.42
CA SER A 402 2.90 -13.74 19.23
C SER A 402 3.34 -13.71 20.69
N MET A 403 4.63 -13.58 20.97
CA MET A 403 5.11 -13.52 22.35
C MET A 403 4.62 -12.27 23.09
N ILE A 404 4.69 -11.09 22.45
CA ILE A 404 4.20 -9.84 23.04
C ILE A 404 2.69 -9.93 23.32
N LEU A 405 1.91 -10.45 22.38
CA LEU A 405 0.47 -10.60 22.54
C LEU A 405 0.11 -11.54 23.69
N LEU A 406 0.80 -12.68 23.80
CA LEU A 406 0.60 -13.64 24.90
C LEU A 406 1.10 -13.11 26.25
N LEU A 407 2.07 -12.19 26.26
CA LEU A 407 2.63 -11.60 27.48
C LEU A 407 1.70 -10.56 28.11
N TYR A 408 1.04 -9.75 27.28
CA TYR A 408 0.22 -8.62 27.75
C TYR A 408 -1.30 -8.91 27.70
N ASN A 409 -1.73 -10.00 27.10
CA ASN A 409 -3.16 -10.34 27.00
C ASN A 409 -3.43 -11.84 27.18
N ASP A 410 -3.79 -12.22 28.41
CA ASP A 410 -4.10 -13.60 28.79
C ASP A 410 -5.34 -14.18 28.11
N ARG A 411 -6.20 -13.35 27.49
CA ARG A 411 -7.40 -13.80 26.80
C ARG A 411 -7.10 -14.30 25.39
N ILE A 412 -5.97 -13.91 24.82
CA ILE A 412 -5.55 -14.34 23.50
C ILE A 412 -5.03 -15.77 23.61
N ASN A 413 -5.70 -16.69 22.93
CA ASN A 413 -5.20 -18.05 22.80
C ASN A 413 -4.38 -18.20 21.51
N LYS A 414 -3.48 -19.19 21.48
CA LYS A 414 -2.60 -19.45 20.32
C LYS A 414 -3.35 -19.72 19.02
N ARG A 415 -4.57 -20.28 19.09
CA ARG A 415 -5.36 -20.59 17.90
C ARG A 415 -5.88 -19.31 17.24
N THR A 416 -6.42 -18.38 18.03
CA THR A 416 -6.90 -17.08 17.55
C THR A 416 -5.78 -16.26 16.90
N LEU A 417 -4.54 -16.36 17.41
CA LEU A 417 -3.37 -15.72 16.80
C LEU A 417 -3.06 -16.19 15.38
N VAL A 418 -3.38 -17.44 15.04
CA VAL A 418 -3.10 -18.01 13.71
C VAL A 418 -4.30 -17.85 12.77
N GLU A 419 -5.54 -17.88 13.31
CA GLU A 419 -6.76 -17.77 12.52
C GLU A 419 -7.21 -16.32 12.22
N SER A 420 -6.87 -15.37 13.10
CA SER A 420 -7.27 -13.95 13.02
C SER A 420 -6.20 -13.04 13.63
N ASN A 421 -5.00 -13.03 13.04
CA ASN A 421 -3.81 -12.42 13.61
C ASN A 421 -3.92 -10.90 13.76
N TYR A 422 -4.34 -10.20 12.70
CA TYR A 422 -4.40 -8.74 12.67
C TYR A 422 -5.51 -8.21 13.58
N SER A 423 -6.68 -8.85 13.58
CA SER A 423 -7.75 -8.58 14.55
C SER A 423 -7.27 -8.78 15.98
N SER A 424 -6.54 -9.88 16.25
CA SER A 424 -5.96 -10.11 17.57
C SER A 424 -4.99 -8.99 17.98
N ILE A 425 -4.20 -8.47 17.05
CA ILE A 425 -3.31 -7.32 17.32
C ILE A 425 -4.12 -6.08 17.68
N LEU A 426 -5.15 -5.74 16.91
CA LEU A 426 -5.98 -4.56 17.16
C LEU A 426 -6.75 -4.65 18.49
N ASP A 427 -7.20 -5.85 18.86
CA ASP A 427 -7.97 -6.10 20.08
C ASP A 427 -7.09 -6.31 21.33
N SER A 428 -5.76 -6.32 21.18
CA SER A 428 -4.82 -6.73 22.24
C SER A 428 -4.56 -5.71 23.35
N GLU A 429 -5.09 -4.48 23.23
CA GLU A 429 -4.75 -3.31 24.06
C GLU A 429 -3.25 -2.90 24.02
N CYS A 430 -2.42 -3.61 23.25
CA CYS A 430 -0.97 -3.38 23.12
C CYS A 430 -0.68 -2.19 22.20
N LYS A 431 -0.92 -0.96 22.66
CA LYS A 431 -0.81 0.27 21.86
C LYS A 431 0.51 0.39 21.08
N SER A 432 1.65 0.13 21.74
CA SER A 432 2.96 0.21 21.08
C SER A 432 3.11 -0.82 19.94
N LEU A 433 2.62 -2.05 20.13
CA LEU A 433 2.60 -3.07 19.07
C LEU A 433 1.67 -2.67 17.93
N ILE A 434 0.45 -2.20 18.25
CA ILE A 434 -0.55 -1.76 17.27
C ILE A 434 0.02 -0.65 16.39
N ASP A 435 0.64 0.37 17.00
CA ASP A 435 1.26 1.48 16.28
C ASP A 435 2.44 1.00 15.43
N TYR A 436 3.28 0.11 15.97
CA TYR A 436 4.43 -0.41 15.24
C TYR A 436 4.02 -1.20 14.00
N VAL A 437 3.05 -2.09 14.14
CA VAL A 437 2.50 -2.90 13.03
C VAL A 437 1.82 -1.99 11.99
N ASN A 438 0.98 -1.05 12.41
CA ASN A 438 0.27 -0.17 11.47
C ASN A 438 1.23 0.75 10.69
N ASN A 439 2.28 1.24 11.33
CA ASN A 439 3.31 2.07 10.67
C ASN A 439 4.18 1.27 9.70
N ASN A 440 4.23 -0.06 9.84
CA ASN A 440 5.04 -0.96 8.99
C ASN A 440 4.15 -2.06 8.40
N ILE A 441 2.94 -1.69 7.97
CA ILE A 441 1.90 -2.65 7.60
C ILE A 441 2.32 -3.57 6.45
N SER A 442 3.10 -3.06 5.49
CA SER A 442 3.55 -3.85 4.34
C SER A 442 4.52 -4.97 4.74
N ASP A 443 5.41 -4.70 5.69
CA ASP A 443 6.34 -5.69 6.22
C ASP A 443 5.60 -6.73 7.06
N TYR A 444 4.65 -6.29 7.88
CA TYR A 444 3.77 -7.17 8.64
C TYR A 444 2.96 -8.11 7.72
N ILE A 445 2.33 -7.56 6.67
CA ILE A 445 1.48 -8.35 5.78
C ILE A 445 2.30 -9.43 5.07
N ASN A 446 3.47 -9.08 4.53
CA ASN A 446 4.33 -10.01 3.80
C ASN A 446 5.08 -11.00 4.72
N GLY A 447 5.47 -10.54 5.91
CA GLY A 447 6.28 -11.30 6.87
C GLY A 447 5.47 -12.22 7.78
N ILE A 448 4.20 -11.88 8.06
CA ILE A 448 3.36 -12.61 9.02
C ILE A 448 2.02 -12.96 8.38
N PHE A 449 1.16 -11.97 8.12
CA PHE A 449 -0.24 -12.20 7.73
C PHE A 449 -0.39 -13.16 6.54
N LEU A 450 0.43 -12.99 5.50
CA LEU A 450 0.37 -13.82 4.30
C LEU A 450 1.06 -15.18 4.46
N ARG A 451 1.97 -15.32 5.44
CA ARG A 451 2.68 -16.58 5.71
C ARG A 451 1.87 -17.51 6.62
N LEU A 452 0.99 -16.96 7.45
CA LEU A 452 0.06 -17.73 8.28
C LEU A 452 -1.06 -18.32 7.41
N GLU A 453 -0.94 -19.61 7.08
CA GLU A 453 -1.87 -20.28 6.16
C GLU A 453 -3.32 -20.25 6.62
N SER A 454 -3.55 -20.44 7.92
CA SER A 454 -4.89 -20.50 8.52
C SER A 454 -5.48 -19.12 8.86
N ASN A 455 -4.81 -18.02 8.51
CA ASN A 455 -5.29 -16.66 8.82
C ASN A 455 -6.42 -16.23 7.87
N THR A 456 -7.61 -16.77 8.08
CA THR A 456 -8.79 -16.61 7.21
C THR A 456 -9.99 -15.97 7.91
N LYS A 457 -9.91 -15.72 9.23
CA LYS A 457 -11.05 -15.34 10.07
C LYS A 457 -10.88 -13.96 10.70
N GLU A 458 -10.17 -13.05 10.04
CA GLU A 458 -10.10 -11.66 10.47
C GLU A 458 -11.51 -11.05 10.52
N ASN A 459 -11.76 -10.20 11.51
CA ASN A 459 -13.04 -9.51 11.65
C ASN A 459 -13.21 -8.43 10.56
N GLU A 460 -14.46 -8.04 10.31
CA GLU A 460 -14.81 -7.11 9.22
C GLU A 460 -14.05 -5.78 9.32
N GLU A 461 -14.01 -5.18 10.51
CA GLU A 461 -13.34 -3.88 10.75
C GLU A 461 -11.84 -3.94 10.42
N SER A 462 -11.18 -5.04 10.83
CA SER A 462 -9.76 -5.28 10.56
C SER A 462 -9.49 -5.38 9.06
N VAL A 463 -10.34 -6.13 8.33
CA VAL A 463 -10.22 -6.26 6.88
C VAL A 463 -10.45 -4.91 6.19
N ILE A 464 -11.48 -4.15 6.58
CA ILE A 464 -11.73 -2.81 6.03
C ILE A 464 -10.51 -1.89 6.26
N LYS A 465 -9.92 -1.93 7.45
CA LYS A 465 -8.73 -1.13 7.76
C LYS A 465 -7.53 -1.47 6.87
N LEU A 466 -7.32 -2.76 6.56
CA LEU A 466 -6.30 -3.19 5.61
C LEU A 466 -6.62 -2.74 4.18
N LEU A 467 -7.86 -2.91 3.73
CA LEU A 467 -8.29 -2.56 2.38
C LEU A 467 -8.23 -1.05 2.10
N ASN A 468 -8.41 -0.22 3.12
CA ASN A 468 -8.26 1.23 3.03
C ASN A 468 -6.83 1.73 3.25
N ASN A 469 -5.88 0.86 3.60
CA ASN A 469 -4.50 1.29 3.86
C ASN A 469 -3.78 1.62 2.54
N ASN A 470 -3.21 2.84 2.44
CA ASN A 470 -2.53 3.32 1.23
C ASN A 470 -1.12 2.73 1.03
N ALA A 471 -0.50 2.17 2.07
CA ALA A 471 0.80 1.51 1.96
C ALA A 471 0.71 0.13 1.29
N LEU A 472 -0.49 -0.45 1.23
CA LEU A 472 -0.75 -1.72 0.56
C LEU A 472 -1.15 -1.47 -0.90
N ASN A 473 -0.43 -2.12 -1.81
CA ASN A 473 -0.78 -2.10 -3.23
C ASN A 473 -2.04 -2.92 -3.51
N ILE A 474 -2.58 -2.74 -4.72
CA ILE A 474 -3.84 -3.39 -5.09
C ILE A 474 -3.74 -4.92 -5.11
N SER A 475 -2.62 -5.49 -5.58
CA SER A 475 -2.42 -6.94 -5.64
C SER A 475 -2.43 -7.60 -4.26
N THR A 476 -1.83 -6.94 -3.26
CA THR A 476 -1.87 -7.39 -1.87
C THR A 476 -3.30 -7.36 -1.33
N LYS A 477 -4.05 -6.30 -1.62
CA LYS A 477 -5.48 -6.18 -1.24
C LYS A 477 -6.32 -7.29 -1.87
N THR A 478 -6.07 -7.64 -3.15
CA THR A 478 -6.74 -8.77 -3.81
C THR A 478 -6.50 -10.09 -3.06
N ILE A 479 -5.26 -10.36 -2.65
CA ILE A 479 -4.91 -11.58 -1.90
C ILE A 479 -5.63 -11.61 -0.55
N ILE A 480 -5.67 -10.46 0.16
CA ILE A 480 -6.41 -10.34 1.42
C ILE A 480 -7.89 -10.68 1.21
N ILE A 481 -8.55 -10.06 0.22
CA ILE A 481 -9.97 -10.29 -0.11
C ILE A 481 -10.26 -11.78 -0.38
N LEU A 482 -9.42 -12.43 -1.19
CA LEU A 482 -9.61 -13.84 -1.54
C LEU A 482 -9.46 -14.77 -0.34
N ARG A 483 -8.52 -14.46 0.56
CA ARG A 483 -8.18 -15.33 1.69
C ARG A 483 -9.15 -15.24 2.86
N GLN A 484 -9.72 -14.07 3.11
CA GLN A 484 -10.61 -13.86 4.26
C GLN A 484 -12.01 -14.42 4.02
N GLU A 485 -12.59 -15.09 5.01
CA GLU A 485 -13.95 -15.66 4.97
C GLU A 485 -15.03 -14.60 5.17
N VAL A 486 -14.72 -13.51 5.87
CA VAL A 486 -15.66 -12.43 6.19
C VAL A 486 -16.21 -11.76 4.93
N LEU A 487 -17.50 -11.45 4.95
CA LEU A 487 -18.15 -10.62 3.94
C LEU A 487 -18.25 -9.19 4.44
N ILE A 488 -17.97 -8.23 3.57
CA ILE A 488 -18.16 -6.81 3.89
C ILE A 488 -19.65 -6.49 3.87
N SER A 489 -20.17 -6.08 5.02
CA SER A 489 -21.57 -5.76 5.28
C SER A 489 -21.98 -4.42 4.68
N ASP A 490 -21.10 -3.42 4.75
CA ASP A 490 -21.33 -2.07 4.19
C ASP A 490 -20.16 -1.60 3.31
N ILE A 491 -20.43 -1.48 2.01
CA ILE A 491 -19.44 -1.05 1.02
C ILE A 491 -19.06 0.43 1.13
N SER A 492 -19.84 1.24 1.85
CA SER A 492 -19.54 2.65 2.09
C SER A 492 -18.22 2.84 2.83
N GLY A 493 -17.84 1.85 3.66
CA GLY A 493 -16.59 1.83 4.40
C GLY A 493 -15.34 1.65 3.53
N ILE A 494 -15.48 1.26 2.26
CA ILE A 494 -14.35 1.08 1.33
C ILE A 494 -14.15 2.35 0.51
N GLN A 495 -12.93 2.90 0.52
CA GLN A 495 -12.64 4.19 -0.12
C GLN A 495 -12.30 4.05 -1.61
N ASN A 496 -11.53 3.03 -1.97
CA ASN A 496 -11.01 2.85 -3.33
C ASN A 496 -12.01 2.07 -4.21
N HIS A 497 -12.37 2.63 -5.37
CA HIS A 497 -13.35 2.03 -6.29
C HIS A 497 -12.89 0.68 -6.88
N GLU A 498 -11.62 0.54 -7.23
CA GLU A 498 -11.04 -0.73 -7.73
C GLU A 498 -11.14 -1.82 -6.66
N VAL A 499 -10.95 -1.48 -5.39
CA VAL A 499 -11.15 -2.42 -4.27
C VAL A 499 -12.63 -2.82 -4.14
N LYS A 500 -13.58 -1.88 -4.32
CA LYS A 500 -15.01 -2.22 -4.36
C LYS A 500 -15.30 -3.21 -5.48
N GLN A 501 -14.77 -2.96 -6.68
CA GLN A 501 -14.92 -3.84 -7.84
C GLN A 501 -14.41 -5.26 -7.54
N MET A 502 -13.25 -5.38 -6.87
CA MET A 502 -12.70 -6.66 -6.46
C MET A 502 -13.59 -7.41 -5.46
N LEU A 503 -14.19 -6.71 -4.49
CA LEU A 503 -15.09 -7.33 -3.53
C LEU A 503 -16.33 -7.90 -4.22
N PHE A 504 -16.93 -7.18 -5.18
CA PHE A 504 -18.05 -7.68 -5.98
C PHE A 504 -17.65 -8.86 -6.86
N ASN A 505 -16.54 -8.77 -7.58
CA ASN A 505 -16.05 -9.84 -8.46
C ASN A 505 -15.81 -11.17 -7.71
N ASN A 506 -15.34 -11.09 -6.46
CA ASN A 506 -15.02 -12.26 -5.64
C ASN A 506 -16.15 -12.67 -4.69
N ASN A 507 -17.34 -12.07 -4.81
CA ASN A 507 -18.49 -12.33 -3.95
C ASN A 507 -18.18 -12.17 -2.45
N LYS A 508 -17.41 -11.13 -2.09
CA LYS A 508 -16.98 -10.80 -0.71
C LYS A 508 -17.75 -9.64 -0.10
N ILE A 509 -18.96 -9.41 -0.58
CA ILE A 509 -19.90 -8.38 -0.11
C ILE A 509 -21.22 -9.04 0.25
N VAL A 510 -21.88 -8.54 1.28
CA VAL A 510 -23.23 -8.97 1.64
C VAL A 510 -24.21 -8.46 0.58
N ALA A 511 -25.07 -9.35 0.08
CA ALA A 511 -26.07 -9.07 -0.94
C ALA A 511 -27.26 -8.24 -0.40
N THR A 512 -27.04 -6.93 -0.26
CA THR A 512 -28.02 -5.91 0.10
C THR A 512 -28.20 -4.93 -1.05
N TRP A 513 -29.40 -4.36 -1.19
CA TRP A 513 -29.66 -3.33 -2.19
C TRP A 513 -28.85 -2.07 -1.93
N ASN A 514 -28.58 -1.74 -0.66
CA ASN A 514 -27.70 -0.62 -0.31
C ASN A 514 -26.29 -0.79 -0.90
N ASN A 515 -25.68 -1.97 -0.77
CA ASN A 515 -24.34 -2.21 -1.32
C ASN A 515 -24.33 -2.15 -2.85
N VAL A 516 -25.32 -2.78 -3.50
CA VAL A 516 -25.44 -2.76 -4.97
C VAL A 516 -25.64 -1.32 -5.47
N TYR A 517 -26.49 -0.53 -4.81
CA TYR A 517 -26.74 0.86 -5.17
C TYR A 517 -25.48 1.73 -5.00
N LEU A 518 -24.79 1.64 -3.86
CA LEU A 518 -23.58 2.44 -3.60
C LEU A 518 -22.45 2.15 -4.59
N TYR A 519 -22.36 0.92 -5.10
CA TYR A 519 -21.43 0.62 -6.18
C TYR A 519 -21.92 1.19 -7.51
N TYR A 520 -23.20 0.99 -7.84
CA TYR A 520 -23.83 1.52 -9.07
C TYR A 520 -23.69 3.05 -9.18
N GLU A 521 -23.96 3.78 -8.10
CA GLU A 521 -23.87 5.24 -8.02
C GLU A 521 -22.45 5.75 -8.28
N ALA A 522 -21.44 4.94 -7.96
CA ALA A 522 -20.03 5.29 -8.19
C ALA A 522 -19.54 5.00 -9.62
N LEU A 523 -20.37 4.40 -10.49
CA LEU A 523 -20.02 4.16 -11.89
C LEU A 523 -20.08 5.45 -12.70
N GLU A 524 -19.04 5.73 -13.48
CA GLU A 524 -18.92 6.96 -14.30
C GLU A 524 -20.08 7.12 -15.30
N ASP A 525 -20.61 6.01 -15.82
CA ASP A 525 -21.66 6.02 -16.85
C ASP A 525 -23.08 6.18 -16.28
N GLY A 526 -23.28 6.10 -14.95
CA GLY A 526 -24.51 6.44 -14.19
C GLY A 526 -25.87 5.88 -14.67
N SER A 527 -25.89 5.05 -15.71
CA SER A 527 -27.08 4.73 -16.50
C SER A 527 -27.22 3.26 -16.87
N SER A 528 -26.16 2.46 -16.70
CA SER A 528 -26.19 1.03 -16.98
C SER A 528 -25.39 0.22 -15.97
N LEU A 529 -25.78 -1.05 -15.80
CA LEU A 529 -25.06 -2.00 -14.96
C LEU A 529 -23.78 -2.45 -15.69
N ASP A 530 -22.64 -2.30 -15.05
CA ASP A 530 -21.36 -2.80 -15.54
C ASP A 530 -21.29 -4.34 -15.48
N GLU A 531 -20.25 -4.92 -16.06
CA GLU A 531 -20.09 -6.39 -16.09
C GLU A 531 -19.95 -6.99 -14.68
N VAL A 532 -19.36 -6.24 -13.74
CA VAL A 532 -19.13 -6.66 -12.35
C VAL A 532 -20.46 -6.85 -11.63
N LEU A 533 -21.34 -5.85 -11.67
CA LEU A 533 -22.69 -5.95 -11.10
C LEU A 533 -23.52 -7.02 -11.81
N LEU A 534 -23.43 -7.12 -13.14
CA LEU A 534 -24.18 -8.14 -13.88
C LEU A 534 -23.77 -9.55 -13.45
N ASN A 535 -22.48 -9.81 -13.29
CA ASN A 535 -21.98 -11.09 -12.81
C ASN A 535 -22.43 -11.35 -11.37
N TYR A 536 -22.31 -10.36 -10.49
CA TYR A 536 -22.74 -10.47 -9.09
C TYR A 536 -24.24 -10.75 -8.95
N LEU A 537 -25.09 -10.04 -9.71
CA LEU A 537 -26.55 -10.18 -9.72
C LEU A 537 -27.01 -11.49 -10.39
N ASN A 538 -26.21 -12.05 -11.29
CA ASN A 538 -26.48 -13.35 -11.92
C ASN A 538 -26.08 -14.55 -11.04
N GLN A 539 -25.47 -14.33 -9.88
CA GLN A 539 -25.25 -15.41 -8.92
C GLN A 539 -26.56 -15.72 -8.17
N GLU A 540 -26.97 -16.99 -8.18
CA GLU A 540 -28.25 -17.41 -7.60
C GLU A 540 -28.35 -17.10 -6.10
N GLY A 541 -27.26 -17.25 -5.35
CA GLY A 541 -27.22 -16.91 -3.92
C GLY A 541 -27.57 -15.43 -3.68
N ASN A 542 -26.96 -14.54 -4.46
CA ASN A 542 -27.13 -13.09 -4.32
C ASN A 542 -28.52 -12.64 -4.76
N SER A 543 -28.98 -13.09 -5.93
CA SER A 543 -30.30 -12.73 -6.45
C SER A 543 -31.42 -13.20 -5.51
N THR A 544 -31.26 -14.36 -4.89
CA THR A 544 -32.22 -14.91 -3.93
C THR A 544 -32.24 -14.10 -2.64
N LEU A 545 -31.07 -13.68 -2.12
CA LEU A 545 -31.00 -12.83 -0.93
C LEU A 545 -31.62 -11.44 -1.19
N LEU A 546 -31.25 -10.79 -2.29
CA LEU A 546 -31.79 -9.49 -2.70
C LEU A 546 -33.31 -9.53 -2.90
N SER A 547 -33.86 -10.65 -3.40
CA SER A 547 -35.30 -10.82 -3.62
C SER A 547 -36.14 -10.84 -2.33
N LYS A 548 -35.52 -11.02 -1.16
CA LYS A 548 -36.22 -11.07 0.14
C LYS A 548 -36.61 -9.69 0.65
N GLN A 549 -35.98 -8.63 0.15
CA GLN A 549 -36.22 -7.24 0.57
C GLN A 549 -36.62 -6.40 -0.64
N ALA A 550 -37.50 -5.43 -0.41
CA ALA A 550 -37.85 -4.44 -1.43
C ALA A 550 -36.76 -3.38 -1.52
N ILE A 551 -36.44 -2.91 -2.72
CA ILE A 551 -35.39 -1.89 -2.95
C ILE A 551 -35.66 -0.63 -2.11
N MET A 552 -36.91 -0.17 -2.08
CA MET A 552 -37.34 1.00 -1.32
C MET A 552 -37.21 0.82 0.21
N ALA A 553 -37.22 -0.40 0.73
CA ALA A 553 -37.08 -0.65 2.16
C ALA A 553 -35.64 -0.45 2.64
N GLU A 554 -34.65 -0.73 1.78
CA GLU A 554 -33.22 -0.54 2.09
C GLU A 554 -32.72 0.85 1.69
N LEU A 555 -33.26 1.45 0.62
CA LEU A 555 -32.87 2.78 0.14
C LEU A 555 -33.75 3.91 0.69
N LYS A 556 -34.26 3.81 1.93
CA LYS A 556 -35.20 4.79 2.53
C LYS A 556 -34.70 6.24 2.58
N GLY A 557 -33.38 6.44 2.55
CA GLY A 557 -32.77 7.77 2.54
C GLY A 557 -32.71 8.42 1.14
N GLN A 558 -32.99 7.67 0.08
CA GLN A 558 -32.93 8.15 -1.30
C GLN A 558 -34.29 8.67 -1.78
N SER A 559 -34.27 9.60 -2.75
CA SER A 559 -35.50 10.12 -3.35
C SER A 559 -36.20 9.05 -4.19
N GLU A 560 -37.52 9.18 -4.39
CA GLU A 560 -38.29 8.24 -5.20
C GLU A 560 -37.79 8.21 -6.65
N GLU A 561 -37.33 9.35 -7.19
CA GLU A 561 -36.74 9.46 -8.53
C GLU A 561 -35.46 8.64 -8.67
N VAL A 562 -34.60 8.65 -7.64
CA VAL A 562 -33.35 7.88 -7.60
C VAL A 562 -33.63 6.37 -7.55
N ILE A 563 -34.58 5.96 -6.70
CA ILE A 563 -34.96 4.54 -6.62
C ILE A 563 -35.58 4.07 -7.93
N LYS A 564 -36.39 4.92 -8.59
CA LYS A 564 -36.95 4.63 -9.92
C LYS A 564 -35.86 4.51 -10.98
N SER A 565 -34.91 5.44 -11.05
CA SER A 565 -33.83 5.40 -12.04
C SER A 565 -32.96 4.14 -11.88
N PHE A 566 -32.59 3.81 -10.64
CA PHE A 566 -31.87 2.57 -10.34
C PHE A 566 -32.68 1.31 -10.67
N SER A 567 -33.98 1.30 -10.37
CA SER A 567 -34.85 0.18 -10.75
C SER A 567 -34.91 0.01 -12.28
N ILE A 568 -34.97 1.12 -13.03
CA ILE A 568 -34.98 1.10 -14.50
C ILE A 568 -33.68 0.52 -15.06
N SER A 569 -32.52 0.78 -14.47
CA SER A 569 -31.25 0.22 -14.94
C SER A 569 -31.22 -1.31 -14.82
N ILE A 570 -31.79 -1.86 -13.73
CA ILE A 570 -31.97 -3.31 -13.55
C ILE A 570 -32.99 -3.86 -14.54
N ILE A 571 -34.17 -3.23 -14.66
CA ILE A 571 -35.24 -3.64 -15.57
C ILE A 571 -34.75 -3.68 -17.02
N SER A 572 -33.97 -2.69 -17.44
CA SER A 572 -33.50 -2.56 -18.82
C SER A 572 -32.36 -3.53 -19.16
N SER A 573 -31.85 -4.31 -18.20
CA SER A 573 -30.73 -5.23 -18.45
C SER A 573 -31.18 -6.54 -19.08
N ASN A 574 -30.92 -6.69 -20.38
CA ASN A 574 -31.17 -7.96 -21.06
C ASN A 574 -30.11 -9.04 -20.72
N LYS A 575 -28.93 -8.65 -20.22
CA LYS A 575 -27.83 -9.55 -19.83
C LYS A 575 -28.08 -10.34 -18.54
N LEU A 576 -29.05 -9.93 -17.72
CA LEU A 576 -29.47 -10.70 -16.55
C LEU A 576 -30.17 -11.99 -16.97
N GLN A 577 -29.77 -13.13 -16.41
CA GLN A 577 -30.39 -14.43 -16.66
C GLN A 577 -31.85 -14.44 -16.21
N TYR A 578 -32.73 -15.07 -16.98
CA TYR A 578 -34.18 -15.00 -16.80
C TYR A 578 -34.66 -15.28 -15.36
N ASN A 579 -34.18 -16.36 -14.73
CA ASN A 579 -34.60 -16.72 -13.37
C ASN A 579 -34.17 -15.68 -12.33
N ASN A 580 -32.93 -15.18 -12.43
CA ASN A 580 -32.42 -14.14 -11.53
C ASN A 580 -33.13 -12.81 -11.78
N TYR A 581 -33.35 -12.46 -13.04
CA TYR A 581 -34.07 -11.27 -13.46
C TYR A 581 -35.47 -11.19 -12.81
N ILE A 582 -36.25 -12.26 -12.88
CA ILE A 582 -37.58 -12.31 -12.24
C ILE A 582 -37.48 -12.15 -10.72
N LYS A 583 -36.52 -12.81 -10.07
CA LYS A 583 -36.31 -12.70 -8.61
C LYS A 583 -36.02 -11.24 -8.22
N LEU A 584 -35.13 -10.57 -8.96
CA LEU A 584 -34.73 -9.19 -8.70
C LEU A 584 -35.88 -8.20 -8.96
N LEU A 585 -36.68 -8.40 -10.02
CA LEU A 585 -37.79 -7.50 -10.33
C LEU A 585 -38.92 -7.55 -9.30
N LYS A 586 -39.10 -8.67 -8.59
CA LYS A 586 -40.04 -8.76 -7.47
C LYS A 586 -39.71 -7.81 -6.32
N SER A 587 -38.46 -7.36 -6.21
CA SER A 587 -38.03 -6.37 -5.21
C SER A 587 -38.38 -4.93 -5.59
N THR A 588 -38.77 -4.69 -6.84
CA THR A 588 -39.19 -3.34 -7.27
C THR A 588 -40.65 -3.09 -6.83
N PRO A 589 -40.94 -1.98 -6.14
CA PRO A 589 -42.28 -1.72 -5.61
C PRO A 589 -43.24 -1.13 -6.66
N TYR A 590 -42.74 -0.77 -7.84
CA TYR A 590 -43.47 0.03 -8.81
C TYR A 590 -44.14 -0.81 -9.89
N LYS A 591 -45.33 -0.36 -10.30
CA LYS A 591 -45.93 -0.75 -11.58
C LYS A 591 -45.72 0.39 -12.57
N TRP A 592 -45.42 0.05 -13.81
CA TRP A 592 -44.91 1.02 -14.76
C TRP A 592 -45.89 1.34 -15.87
N ASN A 593 -46.21 2.62 -16.03
CA ASN A 593 -47.06 3.13 -17.13
C ASN A 593 -46.26 3.56 -18.35
N SER A 594 -44.94 3.66 -18.25
CA SER A 594 -44.05 3.89 -19.38
C SER A 594 -42.68 3.32 -19.04
N LEU A 595 -42.21 2.37 -19.86
CA LEU A 595 -40.87 1.78 -19.77
C LEU A 595 -40.31 1.54 -21.17
N ASN A 596 -38.99 1.59 -21.31
CA ASN A 596 -38.31 1.20 -22.54
C ASN A 596 -37.90 -0.27 -22.41
N PHE A 597 -38.71 -1.19 -22.94
CA PHE A 597 -38.52 -2.64 -22.87
C PHE A 597 -38.41 -3.29 -24.26
N GLU A 598 -38.38 -2.50 -25.33
CA GLU A 598 -38.39 -2.93 -26.73
C GLU A 598 -37.16 -3.79 -27.10
N HIS A 599 -36.05 -3.60 -26.39
CA HIS A 599 -34.80 -4.34 -26.57
C HIS A 599 -34.68 -5.60 -25.69
N LEU A 600 -35.65 -5.84 -24.80
CA LEU A 600 -35.65 -7.01 -23.92
C LEU A 600 -36.10 -8.26 -24.66
N SER A 601 -35.66 -9.42 -24.16
CA SER A 601 -36.13 -10.72 -24.65
C SER A 601 -37.63 -10.91 -24.45
N GLU A 602 -38.26 -11.63 -25.38
CA GLU A 602 -39.70 -11.86 -25.41
C GLU A 602 -40.23 -12.49 -24.10
N ASP A 603 -39.51 -13.45 -23.53
CA ASP A 603 -39.91 -14.11 -22.28
C ASP A 603 -39.95 -13.16 -21.08
N LYS A 604 -39.04 -12.18 -21.03
CA LYS A 604 -39.03 -11.16 -19.96
C LYS A 604 -40.23 -10.24 -20.10
N VAL A 605 -40.55 -9.81 -21.32
CA VAL A 605 -41.69 -8.93 -21.58
C VAL A 605 -43.02 -9.66 -21.32
N LYS A 606 -43.15 -10.91 -21.75
CA LYS A 606 -44.29 -11.78 -21.39
C LYS A 606 -44.49 -11.86 -19.89
N TRP A 607 -43.42 -12.11 -19.13
CA TRP A 607 -43.50 -12.14 -17.67
C TRP A 607 -44.00 -10.82 -17.08
N MET A 608 -43.53 -9.67 -17.61
CA MET A 608 -43.98 -8.36 -17.14
C MET A 608 -45.48 -8.12 -17.40
N VAL A 609 -45.98 -8.57 -18.55
CA VAL A 609 -47.42 -8.49 -18.88
C VAL A 609 -48.22 -9.42 -17.96
N ASP A 610 -47.77 -10.67 -17.81
CA ASP A 610 -48.49 -11.69 -17.05
C ASP A 610 -48.62 -11.39 -15.56
N THR A 611 -47.60 -10.75 -14.98
CA THR A 611 -47.56 -10.36 -13.56
C THR A 611 -48.20 -9.00 -13.28
N GLY A 612 -48.60 -8.27 -14.31
CA GLY A 612 -49.11 -6.90 -14.18
C GLY A 612 -48.05 -5.88 -13.76
N PHE A 613 -46.77 -6.17 -14.06
CA PHE A 613 -45.64 -5.27 -13.88
C PHE A 613 -45.77 -4.02 -14.77
N LEU A 614 -46.19 -4.24 -16.03
CA LEU A 614 -46.63 -3.17 -16.93
C LEU A 614 -48.10 -2.84 -16.65
N THR A 615 -48.41 -1.55 -16.54
CA THR A 615 -49.81 -1.09 -16.51
C THR A 615 -50.32 -0.81 -17.92
N LEU A 616 -51.60 -1.05 -18.15
CA LEU A 616 -52.26 -0.63 -19.39
C LEU A 616 -52.22 0.90 -19.52
N SER A 617 -51.46 1.37 -20.51
CA SER A 617 -51.25 2.78 -20.87
C SER A 617 -51.01 2.87 -22.38
N VAL A 618 -51.19 4.06 -22.96
CA VAL A 618 -50.93 4.29 -24.40
C VAL A 618 -49.48 3.97 -24.77
N SER A 619 -48.52 4.39 -23.93
CA SER A 619 -47.08 4.14 -24.15
C SER A 619 -46.76 2.65 -24.19
N ASN A 620 -47.14 1.89 -23.15
CA ASN A 620 -46.85 0.47 -23.08
C ASN A 620 -47.60 -0.32 -24.15
N PHE A 621 -48.86 0.05 -24.42
CA PHE A 621 -49.67 -0.58 -25.46
C PHE A 621 -49.02 -0.47 -26.84
N ASN A 622 -48.64 0.76 -27.24
CA ASN A 622 -48.03 0.99 -28.55
C ASN A 622 -46.69 0.27 -28.70
N LYS A 623 -45.88 0.24 -27.64
CA LYS A 623 -44.60 -0.49 -27.63
C LYS A 623 -44.79 -2.00 -27.76
N LEU A 624 -45.74 -2.57 -27.00
CA LEU A 624 -46.09 -3.99 -27.12
C LEU A 624 -46.62 -4.31 -28.51
N LYS A 625 -47.56 -3.52 -29.03
CA LYS A 625 -48.14 -3.73 -30.37
C LYS A 625 -47.08 -3.71 -31.46
N LYS A 626 -46.12 -2.80 -31.37
CA LYS A 626 -45.06 -2.63 -32.37
C LYS A 626 -43.97 -3.70 -32.30
N HIS A 627 -43.59 -4.17 -31.09
CA HIS A 627 -42.39 -4.98 -30.89
C HIS A 627 -42.66 -6.42 -30.42
N PHE A 628 -43.83 -6.72 -29.86
CA PHE A 628 -44.16 -8.02 -29.24
C PHE A 628 -45.54 -8.51 -29.68
N GLN A 629 -45.56 -9.47 -30.61
CA GLN A 629 -46.78 -9.93 -31.26
C GLN A 629 -47.85 -10.36 -30.25
N LYS A 630 -49.02 -9.69 -30.29
CA LYS A 630 -50.22 -9.95 -29.47
C LYS A 630 -50.08 -9.73 -27.97
N GLU A 631 -48.92 -9.29 -27.46
CA GLU A 631 -48.75 -9.01 -26.02
C GLU A 631 -49.53 -7.77 -25.57
N HIS A 632 -49.82 -6.83 -26.47
CA HIS A 632 -50.70 -5.68 -26.19
C HIS A 632 -52.14 -6.10 -25.93
N ILE A 633 -52.63 -7.15 -26.60
CA ILE A 633 -53.95 -7.74 -26.35
C ILE A 633 -53.96 -8.42 -24.99
N LYS A 634 -52.94 -9.21 -24.67
CA LYS A 634 -52.82 -9.84 -23.34
C LYS A 634 -52.76 -8.82 -22.21
N LEU A 635 -52.11 -7.67 -22.41
CA LEU A 635 -52.11 -6.59 -21.42
C LEU A 635 -53.52 -6.07 -21.13
N ILE A 636 -54.36 -5.94 -22.16
CA ILE A 636 -55.78 -5.60 -22.01
C ILE A 636 -56.53 -6.71 -21.28
N GLU A 637 -56.30 -7.98 -21.64
CA GLU A 637 -56.94 -9.13 -20.99
C GLU A 637 -56.63 -9.22 -19.49
N LYS A 638 -55.43 -8.80 -19.06
CA LYS A 638 -55.02 -8.76 -17.65
C LYS A 638 -55.57 -7.55 -16.90
N GLN A 639 -55.81 -6.43 -17.59
CA GLN A 639 -56.26 -5.18 -16.97
C GLN A 639 -57.48 -4.57 -17.70
N PRO A 640 -58.57 -5.34 -17.93
CA PRO A 640 -59.68 -4.90 -18.77
C PRO A 640 -60.39 -3.68 -18.21
N ASN A 641 -60.40 -3.52 -16.88
CA ASN A 641 -61.05 -2.39 -16.21
C ASN A 641 -60.43 -1.03 -16.59
N LYS A 642 -59.15 -0.98 -16.97
CA LYS A 642 -58.46 0.25 -17.38
C LYS A 642 -58.68 0.62 -18.84
N LEU A 643 -59.27 -0.28 -19.64
CA LEU A 643 -59.39 -0.08 -21.08
C LEU A 643 -60.23 1.16 -21.42
N LEU A 644 -61.37 1.37 -20.74
CA LEU A 644 -62.30 2.46 -21.09
C LEU A 644 -61.70 3.84 -20.91
N SER A 645 -60.89 4.04 -19.88
CA SER A 645 -60.32 5.35 -19.57
C SER A 645 -59.37 5.84 -20.64
N ILE A 646 -58.80 4.93 -21.44
CA ILE A 646 -57.83 5.28 -22.49
C ILE A 646 -58.27 4.79 -23.88
N PHE A 647 -59.48 4.25 -24.03
CA PHE A 647 -59.91 3.54 -25.25
C PHE A 647 -59.74 4.40 -26.51
N ASN A 648 -60.18 5.66 -26.45
CA ASN A 648 -60.10 6.59 -27.59
C ASN A 648 -58.65 7.03 -27.91
N GLU A 649 -57.73 6.86 -26.96
CA GLU A 649 -56.31 7.17 -27.15
C GLU A 649 -55.53 5.97 -27.71
N LEU A 650 -56.11 4.77 -27.63
CA LEU A 650 -55.54 3.56 -28.21
C LEU A 650 -55.86 3.52 -29.70
N GLY A 651 -54.82 3.45 -30.54
CA GLY A 651 -54.95 3.21 -31.98
C GLY A 651 -55.26 1.74 -32.28
N LEU A 652 -56.43 1.25 -31.86
CA LEU A 652 -56.92 -0.09 -32.15
C LEU A 652 -57.26 -0.21 -33.64
N ASP A 653 -56.78 -1.27 -34.27
CA ASP A 653 -57.16 -1.64 -35.63
C ASP A 653 -58.16 -2.81 -35.63
N GLU A 654 -58.61 -3.21 -36.82
CA GLU A 654 -59.56 -4.31 -36.98
C GLU A 654 -59.06 -5.63 -36.36
N ASP A 655 -57.77 -5.95 -36.50
CA ASP A 655 -57.18 -7.19 -35.97
C ASP A 655 -57.16 -7.19 -34.44
N ASP A 656 -56.88 -6.04 -33.82
CA ASP A 656 -56.94 -5.86 -32.37
C ASP A 656 -58.36 -6.06 -31.84
N VAL A 657 -59.34 -5.38 -32.47
CA VAL A 657 -60.76 -5.49 -32.10
C VAL A 657 -61.23 -6.93 -32.25
N LEU A 658 -60.90 -7.58 -33.37
CA LEU A 658 -61.23 -8.97 -33.62
C LEU A 658 -60.64 -9.90 -32.54
N SER A 659 -59.40 -9.66 -32.12
CA SER A 659 -58.73 -10.43 -31.07
C SER A 659 -59.42 -10.24 -29.71
N LEU A 660 -59.82 -9.02 -29.37
CA LEU A 660 -60.54 -8.71 -28.12
C LEU A 660 -61.94 -9.33 -28.07
N LEU A 661 -62.69 -9.32 -29.19
CA LEU A 661 -64.01 -9.95 -29.26
C LEU A 661 -63.92 -11.48 -29.19
N LYS A 662 -62.87 -12.08 -29.78
CA LYS A 662 -62.58 -13.53 -29.68
C LYS A 662 -62.07 -13.96 -28.31
N SER A 663 -61.54 -13.03 -27.51
CA SER A 663 -60.95 -13.36 -26.21
C SER A 663 -61.96 -14.04 -25.28
N GLY A 664 -61.52 -15.13 -24.64
CA GLY A 664 -62.29 -15.82 -23.60
C GLY A 664 -62.16 -15.18 -22.21
N THR A 665 -61.18 -14.29 -22.01
CA THR A 665 -60.94 -13.62 -20.73
C THR A 665 -61.67 -12.28 -20.63
N VAL A 666 -61.89 -11.60 -21.76
CA VAL A 666 -62.71 -10.39 -21.82
C VAL A 666 -64.18 -10.79 -21.65
N THR A 667 -64.85 -10.22 -20.64
CA THR A 667 -66.26 -10.54 -20.36
C THR A 667 -67.18 -9.97 -21.44
N ASP A 668 -68.36 -10.57 -21.63
CA ASP A 668 -69.33 -10.09 -22.63
C ASP A 668 -69.76 -8.65 -22.36
N SER A 669 -69.91 -8.24 -21.09
CA SER A 669 -70.16 -6.83 -20.73
C SER A 669 -69.08 -5.91 -21.28
N LYS A 670 -67.81 -6.31 -21.18
CA LYS A 670 -66.69 -5.51 -21.67
C LYS A 670 -66.60 -5.49 -23.18
N LYS A 671 -66.96 -6.60 -23.84
CA LYS A 671 -67.08 -6.64 -25.30
C LYS A 671 -68.15 -5.69 -25.82
N ILE A 672 -69.28 -5.58 -25.12
CA ILE A 672 -70.34 -4.62 -25.45
C ILE A 672 -69.82 -3.18 -25.34
N GLU A 673 -69.10 -2.85 -24.27
CA GLU A 673 -68.49 -1.52 -24.12
C GLU A 673 -67.44 -1.21 -25.22
N ILE A 674 -66.74 -2.23 -25.73
CA ILE A 674 -65.85 -2.10 -26.89
C ILE A 674 -66.67 -1.81 -28.15
N ILE A 675 -67.72 -2.60 -28.41
CA ILE A 675 -68.63 -2.43 -29.56
C ILE A 675 -69.24 -1.03 -29.59
N GLU A 676 -69.59 -0.46 -28.44
CA GLU A 676 -70.13 0.91 -28.32
C GLU A 676 -69.13 2.02 -28.70
N LYS A 677 -67.82 1.73 -28.69
CA LYS A 677 -66.78 2.75 -28.88
C LYS A 677 -65.93 2.59 -30.15
N ILE A 678 -65.97 1.43 -30.80
CA ILE A 678 -65.25 1.23 -32.06
C ILE A 678 -65.88 2.04 -33.20
N ASP A 679 -65.09 2.30 -34.24
CA ASP A 679 -65.60 2.90 -35.48
C ASP A 679 -66.56 1.92 -36.17
N ASP A 680 -67.75 2.40 -36.53
CA ASP A 680 -68.75 1.66 -37.32
C ASP A 680 -68.15 1.06 -38.60
N ASN A 681 -67.13 1.71 -39.18
CA ASN A 681 -66.39 1.21 -40.33
C ASN A 681 -65.75 -0.17 -40.08
N PHE A 682 -65.33 -0.49 -38.85
CA PHE A 682 -64.80 -1.82 -38.51
C PHE A 682 -65.89 -2.90 -38.56
N LEU A 683 -67.11 -2.55 -38.16
CA LEU A 683 -68.27 -3.43 -38.21
C LEU A 683 -68.81 -3.60 -39.64
N ILE A 684 -68.65 -2.59 -40.49
CA ILE A 684 -69.09 -2.63 -41.89
C ILE A 684 -68.04 -3.34 -42.77
N GLY A 685 -66.76 -3.05 -42.57
CA GLY A 685 -65.65 -3.54 -43.39
C GLY A 685 -65.22 -4.99 -43.09
N ASN A 686 -65.35 -5.43 -41.84
CA ASN A 686 -64.82 -6.72 -41.40
C ASN A 686 -65.92 -7.73 -41.02
N LYS A 687 -66.12 -8.74 -41.88
CA LYS A 687 -67.15 -9.78 -41.70
C LYS A 687 -67.01 -10.57 -40.41
N ASP A 688 -65.79 -10.83 -39.95
CA ASP A 688 -65.58 -11.62 -38.73
C ASP A 688 -65.93 -10.80 -37.48
N ILE A 689 -65.58 -9.52 -37.45
CA ILE A 689 -66.00 -8.60 -36.38
C ILE A 689 -67.52 -8.48 -36.38
N ALA A 690 -68.13 -8.23 -37.54
CA ALA A 690 -69.58 -8.13 -37.69
C ALA A 690 -70.30 -9.40 -37.20
N LYS A 691 -69.79 -10.58 -37.57
CA LYS A 691 -70.34 -11.86 -37.11
C LYS A 691 -70.27 -11.97 -35.58
N LEU A 692 -69.12 -11.73 -34.97
CA LEU A 692 -68.96 -11.83 -33.51
C LEU A 692 -69.79 -10.79 -32.76
N THR A 693 -69.86 -9.56 -33.26
CA THR A 693 -70.72 -8.51 -32.71
C THR A 693 -72.18 -8.93 -32.73
N CYS A 694 -72.66 -9.53 -33.83
CA CYS A 694 -74.02 -10.07 -33.91
C CYS A 694 -74.28 -11.15 -32.86
N GLU A 695 -73.33 -12.07 -32.66
CA GLU A 695 -73.41 -13.13 -31.66
C GLU A 695 -73.47 -12.56 -30.22
N ILE A 696 -72.55 -11.65 -29.89
CA ILE A 696 -72.44 -11.00 -28.56
C ILE A 696 -73.71 -10.20 -28.25
N LEU A 697 -74.18 -9.38 -29.20
CA LEU A 697 -75.40 -8.59 -29.03
C LEU A 697 -76.67 -9.44 -28.98
N ALA A 698 -76.70 -10.61 -29.64
CA ALA A 698 -77.85 -11.51 -29.57
C ALA A 698 -77.96 -12.21 -28.20
N ILE A 699 -76.84 -12.45 -27.52
CA ILE A 699 -76.79 -13.14 -26.22
C ILE A 699 -76.96 -12.16 -25.06
N SER A 700 -76.45 -10.93 -25.21
CA SER A 700 -76.50 -9.93 -24.15
C SER A 700 -77.93 -9.50 -23.81
N ASN A 701 -78.15 -8.92 -22.63
CA ASN A 701 -79.41 -8.22 -22.30
C ASN A 701 -79.33 -6.72 -22.58
N ASN A 702 -78.13 -6.18 -22.81
CA ASN A 702 -77.93 -4.77 -23.09
C ASN A 702 -78.39 -4.44 -24.52
N SER A 703 -78.89 -3.21 -24.70
CA SER A 703 -79.19 -2.65 -26.01
C SER A 703 -78.15 -1.60 -26.34
N VAL A 704 -77.47 -1.77 -27.47
CA VAL A 704 -76.54 -0.79 -28.05
C VAL A 704 -77.23 -0.20 -29.26
N PRO A 705 -77.50 1.12 -29.33
CA PRO A 705 -78.09 1.71 -30.53
C PRO A 705 -77.11 1.59 -31.71
N LEU A 706 -77.56 1.05 -32.83
CA LEU A 706 -76.74 0.86 -34.03
C LEU A 706 -77.34 1.61 -35.22
N ASN A 707 -76.46 2.12 -36.08
CA ASN A 707 -76.90 2.68 -37.36
C ASN A 707 -77.38 1.55 -38.32
N PHE A 708 -78.14 1.92 -39.36
CA PHE A 708 -78.71 0.93 -40.29
C PHE A 708 -77.65 0.13 -41.04
N ASP A 709 -76.59 0.79 -41.51
CA ASP A 709 -75.54 0.17 -42.33
C ASP A 709 -74.75 -0.89 -41.54
N VAL A 710 -74.50 -0.64 -40.25
CA VAL A 710 -73.94 -1.59 -39.30
C VAL A 710 -74.88 -2.77 -39.11
N ILE A 711 -76.17 -2.54 -38.86
CA ILE A 711 -77.16 -3.62 -38.71
C ILE A 711 -77.21 -4.49 -39.97
N GLU A 712 -77.21 -3.89 -41.16
CA GLU A 712 -77.16 -4.60 -42.43
C GLU A 712 -75.86 -5.43 -42.56
N SER A 713 -74.70 -4.89 -42.17
CA SER A 713 -73.44 -5.64 -42.15
C SER A 713 -73.48 -6.84 -41.18
N LEU A 714 -74.00 -6.66 -39.96
CA LEU A 714 -74.20 -7.74 -38.99
C LEU A 714 -75.10 -8.84 -39.56
N PHE A 715 -76.16 -8.44 -40.25
CA PHE A 715 -77.11 -9.33 -40.93
C PHE A 715 -76.46 -10.11 -42.07
N ASN A 716 -75.62 -9.47 -42.88
CA ASN A 716 -74.95 -10.12 -44.00
C ASN A 716 -73.83 -11.07 -43.54
N SER A 717 -73.19 -10.78 -42.42
CA SER A 717 -72.04 -11.53 -41.91
C SER A 717 -72.42 -12.70 -40.99
N SER A 718 -73.53 -12.60 -40.25
CA SER A 718 -74.01 -13.69 -39.39
C SER A 718 -74.65 -14.82 -40.20
N SER A 719 -74.38 -16.08 -39.84
CA SER A 719 -75.05 -17.25 -40.43
C SER A 719 -76.28 -17.70 -39.65
N THR A 720 -76.43 -17.25 -38.40
CA THR A 720 -77.46 -17.74 -37.48
C THR A 720 -78.71 -16.87 -37.54
N LYS A 721 -79.81 -17.40 -38.10
CA LYS A 721 -81.10 -16.70 -38.20
C LYS A 721 -81.62 -16.20 -36.85
N GLU A 722 -81.45 -17.00 -35.80
CA GLU A 722 -81.84 -16.62 -34.43
C GLU A 722 -81.13 -15.34 -33.97
N TYR A 723 -79.81 -15.24 -34.14
CA TYR A 723 -79.03 -14.08 -33.71
C TYR A 723 -79.44 -12.82 -34.46
N LYS A 724 -79.66 -12.92 -35.79
CA LYS A 724 -80.18 -11.80 -36.60
C LYS A 724 -81.50 -11.28 -36.05
N ILE A 725 -82.46 -12.18 -35.75
CA ILE A 725 -83.78 -11.79 -35.25
C ILE A 725 -83.71 -11.22 -33.84
N LYS A 726 -82.85 -11.77 -32.97
CA LYS A 726 -82.64 -11.22 -31.62
C LYS A 726 -82.05 -9.81 -31.67
N VAL A 727 -81.03 -9.56 -32.50
CA VAL A 727 -80.47 -8.22 -32.69
C VAL A 727 -81.52 -7.27 -33.28
N LEU A 728 -82.28 -7.72 -34.30
CA LEU A 728 -83.36 -6.92 -34.90
C LEU A 728 -84.41 -6.48 -33.89
N ASN A 729 -84.84 -7.39 -33.01
CA ASN A 729 -85.83 -7.09 -32.00
C ASN A 729 -85.36 -6.00 -31.02
N LYS A 730 -84.04 -5.90 -30.78
CA LYS A 730 -83.46 -4.86 -29.93
C LYS A 730 -83.35 -3.50 -30.62
N GLN A 731 -83.16 -3.50 -31.95
CA GLN A 731 -83.00 -2.27 -32.75
C GLN A 731 -84.31 -1.78 -33.37
N ILE A 732 -85.44 -2.47 -33.12
CA ILE A 732 -86.66 -2.28 -33.91
C ILE A 732 -87.26 -0.87 -33.77
N GLU A 733 -87.03 -0.20 -32.62
CA GLU A 733 -87.53 1.14 -32.35
C GLU A 733 -86.77 2.21 -33.14
N GLU A 734 -85.48 1.97 -33.44
CA GLU A 734 -84.58 2.91 -34.15
C GLU A 734 -84.66 2.81 -35.68
N LEU A 735 -85.28 1.75 -36.21
CA LEU A 735 -85.39 1.51 -37.66
C LEU A 735 -86.63 2.17 -38.26
N THR A 736 -86.57 2.60 -39.53
CA THR A 736 -87.77 2.93 -40.30
C THR A 736 -88.48 1.67 -40.80
N ASP A 737 -89.77 1.80 -41.15
CA ASP A 737 -90.55 0.66 -41.67
C ASP A 737 -89.94 0.06 -42.95
N SER A 738 -89.38 0.90 -43.83
CA SER A 738 -88.69 0.47 -45.06
C SER A 738 -87.41 -0.33 -44.75
N GLN A 739 -86.59 0.17 -43.83
CA GLN A 739 -85.37 -0.50 -43.38
C GLN A 739 -85.67 -1.85 -42.70
N LEU A 740 -86.68 -1.87 -41.83
CA LEU A 740 -87.13 -3.08 -41.14
C LEU A 740 -87.65 -4.13 -42.12
N GLN A 741 -88.43 -3.71 -43.14
CA GLN A 741 -88.89 -4.59 -44.21
C GLN A 741 -87.71 -5.19 -44.97
N ASN A 742 -86.72 -4.38 -45.37
CA ASN A 742 -85.53 -4.85 -46.09
C ASN A 742 -84.78 -5.93 -45.28
N LEU A 743 -84.41 -5.66 -44.02
CA LEU A 743 -83.68 -6.60 -43.17
C LEU A 743 -84.44 -7.93 -42.95
N ILE A 744 -85.77 -7.87 -42.81
CA ILE A 744 -86.60 -9.08 -42.65
C ILE A 744 -86.62 -9.89 -43.94
N GLU A 745 -86.72 -9.24 -45.10
CA GLU A 745 -86.65 -9.93 -46.39
C GLU A 745 -85.28 -10.58 -46.63
N GLN A 746 -84.19 -9.98 -46.14
CA GLN A 746 -82.84 -10.54 -46.17
C GLN A 746 -82.67 -11.83 -45.34
N LEU A 747 -83.53 -12.09 -44.34
CA LEU A 747 -83.53 -13.37 -43.59
C LEU A 747 -83.86 -14.59 -44.49
N GLY A 748 -84.45 -14.33 -45.67
CA GLY A 748 -84.77 -15.33 -46.67
C GLY A 748 -85.98 -16.21 -46.32
N TRP A 749 -86.26 -17.20 -47.16
CA TRP A 749 -87.30 -18.21 -46.94
C TRP A 749 -88.70 -17.60 -46.74
N ASN A 750 -89.41 -17.99 -45.67
CA ASN A 750 -90.76 -17.52 -45.38
C ASN A 750 -90.79 -16.05 -44.94
N TYR A 751 -89.67 -15.45 -44.52
CA TYR A 751 -89.61 -14.04 -44.12
C TYR A 751 -89.76 -13.10 -45.34
N GLN A 752 -89.27 -13.49 -46.52
CA GLN A 752 -89.51 -12.74 -47.79
C GLN A 752 -90.98 -12.67 -48.22
N LYS A 753 -91.83 -13.55 -47.67
CA LYS A 753 -93.26 -13.60 -47.97
C LYS A 753 -94.09 -12.84 -46.94
N LEU A 754 -93.45 -12.27 -45.90
CA LEU A 754 -94.13 -11.72 -44.72
C LEU A 754 -94.97 -10.47 -45.04
N PHE A 755 -94.50 -9.63 -45.97
CA PHE A 755 -95.20 -8.39 -46.39
C PHE A 755 -95.92 -8.51 -47.74
N LYS A 756 -95.82 -9.67 -48.42
CA LYS A 756 -96.45 -9.87 -49.74
C LYS A 756 -97.96 -10.10 -49.59
N LYS A 757 -98.76 -9.35 -50.36
CA LYS A 757 -100.22 -9.51 -50.39
C LYS A 757 -100.62 -10.96 -50.68
N GLN A 758 -101.63 -11.44 -49.93
CA GLN A 758 -102.24 -12.78 -50.01
C GLN A 758 -101.37 -13.96 -49.55
N ASN A 759 -100.16 -13.72 -49.05
CA ASN A 759 -99.36 -14.77 -48.42
C ASN A 759 -99.69 -14.92 -46.93
N LYS A 760 -99.60 -16.16 -46.44
CA LYS A 760 -99.76 -16.51 -45.01
C LYS A 760 -98.61 -17.41 -44.55
N PRO A 761 -97.36 -16.89 -44.55
CA PRO A 761 -96.18 -17.68 -44.23
C PRO A 761 -96.24 -18.21 -42.79
N THR A 762 -95.59 -19.36 -42.58
CA THR A 762 -95.46 -19.98 -41.26
C THR A 762 -94.00 -19.98 -40.79
N PHE A 763 -93.79 -19.81 -39.48
CA PHE A 763 -92.47 -19.69 -38.85
C PHE A 763 -92.41 -20.59 -37.62
N GLY A 764 -91.23 -21.03 -37.20
CA GLY A 764 -91.11 -21.77 -35.93
C GLY A 764 -91.60 -20.93 -34.74
N ASP A 765 -92.35 -21.55 -33.85
CA ASP A 765 -92.86 -20.93 -32.63
C ASP A 765 -91.75 -20.79 -31.59
N THR A 766 -90.97 -19.72 -31.72
CA THR A 766 -89.87 -19.38 -30.82
C THR A 766 -90.13 -18.05 -30.14
N LYS A 767 -89.53 -17.85 -28.96
CA LYS A 767 -89.63 -16.58 -28.20
C LYS A 767 -89.21 -15.37 -29.03
N TYR A 768 -88.14 -15.49 -29.82
CA TYR A 768 -87.62 -14.40 -30.64
C TYR A 768 -88.53 -14.09 -31.86
N ASN A 769 -89.21 -15.08 -32.43
CA ASN A 769 -90.19 -14.86 -33.50
C ASN A 769 -91.48 -14.22 -32.99
N ARG A 770 -91.99 -14.67 -31.82
CA ARG A 770 -93.15 -14.02 -31.19
C ARG A 770 -92.88 -12.55 -30.92
N LEU A 771 -91.73 -12.23 -30.33
CA LEU A 771 -91.33 -10.84 -30.06
C LEU A 771 -91.25 -10.00 -31.34
N LEU A 772 -90.67 -10.55 -32.41
CA LEU A 772 -90.62 -9.88 -33.72
C LEU A 772 -92.01 -9.58 -34.25
N PHE A 773 -92.90 -10.57 -34.26
CA PHE A 773 -94.25 -10.38 -34.78
C PHE A 773 -95.11 -9.48 -33.89
N ASP A 774 -94.94 -9.49 -32.57
CA ASP A 774 -95.57 -8.53 -31.67
C ASP A 774 -95.14 -7.09 -32.01
N ASN A 775 -93.84 -6.86 -32.22
CA ASN A 775 -93.33 -5.54 -32.59
C ASN A 775 -93.78 -5.10 -33.99
N LEU A 776 -93.79 -5.99 -34.98
CA LEU A 776 -94.32 -5.71 -36.32
C LEU A 776 -95.83 -5.42 -36.29
N LYS A 777 -96.59 -6.09 -35.42
CA LYS A 777 -98.03 -5.83 -35.23
C LYS A 777 -98.25 -4.46 -34.58
N LYS A 778 -97.46 -4.10 -33.56
CA LYS A 778 -97.50 -2.77 -32.92
C LYS A 778 -97.24 -1.66 -33.94
N ARG A 779 -96.29 -1.86 -34.87
CA ARG A 779 -95.97 -0.93 -35.97
C ARG A 779 -96.91 -1.01 -37.18
N ARG A 780 -97.98 -1.83 -37.11
CA ARG A 780 -98.95 -2.03 -38.21
C ARG A 780 -98.32 -2.55 -39.51
N LEU A 781 -97.18 -3.22 -39.45
CA LEU A 781 -96.55 -3.89 -40.60
C LEU A 781 -97.16 -5.28 -40.87
N ILE A 782 -97.75 -5.90 -39.85
CA ILE A 782 -98.58 -7.10 -39.97
C ILE A 782 -99.94 -6.89 -39.31
N LYS A 783 -100.98 -7.57 -39.79
CA LYS A 783 -102.35 -7.47 -39.24
C LYS A 783 -102.48 -8.26 -37.93
N ARG A 784 -102.01 -9.51 -37.94
CA ARG A 784 -102.00 -10.43 -36.78
C ARG A 784 -101.10 -11.64 -37.07
N TYR A 785 -100.75 -12.37 -36.03
CA TYR A 785 -100.23 -13.74 -36.14
C TYR A 785 -100.99 -14.64 -35.15
N GLN A 786 -101.00 -15.95 -35.39
CA GLN A 786 -101.63 -16.94 -34.52
C GLN A 786 -100.85 -18.25 -34.54
N GLU A 787 -101.05 -19.07 -33.52
CA GLU A 787 -100.53 -20.45 -33.49
C GLU A 787 -101.12 -21.30 -34.63
N TYR A 788 -100.27 -22.16 -35.16
CA TYR A 788 -100.53 -23.05 -36.28
C TYR A 788 -99.89 -24.42 -36.00
N LYS A 789 -100.25 -25.42 -36.80
CA LYS A 789 -99.83 -26.82 -36.58
C LYS A 789 -98.30 -26.95 -36.52
N ASP A 790 -97.82 -27.95 -35.78
CA ASP A 790 -96.42 -28.36 -35.66
C ASP A 790 -95.48 -27.29 -35.08
N ASN A 791 -95.90 -26.64 -33.97
CA ASN A 791 -95.16 -25.55 -33.32
C ASN A 791 -94.77 -24.44 -34.29
N GLN A 792 -95.72 -23.99 -35.10
CA GLN A 792 -95.52 -22.88 -36.04
C GLN A 792 -96.44 -21.69 -35.75
N LEU A 793 -95.99 -20.49 -36.09
CA LEU A 793 -96.76 -19.25 -36.08
C LEU A 793 -97.13 -18.89 -37.51
N LYS A 794 -98.42 -18.66 -37.77
CA LYS A 794 -98.91 -18.18 -39.06
C LYS A 794 -99.14 -16.68 -39.01
N VAL A 795 -98.45 -15.94 -39.88
CA VAL A 795 -98.46 -14.47 -39.91
C VAL A 795 -99.33 -13.97 -41.07
N PHE A 796 -100.11 -12.91 -40.83
CA PHE A 796 -100.97 -12.27 -41.83
C PHE A 796 -100.48 -10.85 -42.11
N ALA A 797 -100.07 -10.58 -43.35
CA ALA A 797 -99.67 -9.24 -43.80
C ALA A 797 -100.76 -8.19 -43.53
N ASN A 798 -100.36 -6.96 -43.21
CA ASN A 798 -101.26 -5.81 -43.19
C ASN A 798 -101.42 -5.30 -44.64
N TYR A 799 -102.65 -5.00 -45.06
CA TYR A 799 -102.99 -4.71 -46.46
C TYR A 799 -103.26 -3.23 -46.69
#